data_AF-A0A1M5UGJ5-F1
#
_entry.id   AF-A0A1M5UGJ5-F1
#
_cell.length_a   1.000
_cell.length_b   1.000
_cell.length_c   1.000
_cell.angle_alpha   90.00
_cell.angle_beta   90.00
_cell.angle_gamma   90.00
#
_symmetry.space_group_name_H-M   'P 1'
#
loop_
_entity.id
_entity.type
_entity.pdbx_description
1 polymer ?
#
loop_
_entity_poly.entity_id
_entity_poly.type
_entity_poly.pdbx_seq_one_letter_code
_entity_poly.pdbx_strand_id
1 'polypeptide(L)'
;MGWENPEIPWRELERRLSGRPVAIGDPPRGDGGDSPAWSRKREAYTPAEPVVRPGAGVPFAELHAHSSFSFLDGASSPEELVEEAVRLGLDGLTLTDHDGVYGLVRFAEAAASHDLPTAFGAELSLDVPIARTQSEAAIASRVGVPDPPGTHLLALARDPDGYARLSRAIGQAHLRGGAKGRPRYDSVEELGAAADGRWLVLTGCRKGAVRRALDRGGEAAAGRALDALVHNFGRDNVAVELTYELDPLADERYEVLAGLAGRFGLPLVATTAAHYHGPPRRPLATALAAVRARSSLDEIDGWLPSWSGQHLRSGEEMAQRFARWPAAVANAARLGREASFPLQLIAPDLPPFPCPDGLTEMQYLRRLTYEGAERWFGGEPHRDKAFEMIEHELEIIEQLNFPGYFLVVWDIARFCRSKGILCQGRGSAANSAVCFALQITAVDPVFYDLMFERFLAPERGEPPDIDIDIESDRREEAIQYVYELHGREHAAQVANVITYRPKSAVRDVARALGYSPGQQDAWSKEIEQGYYWSYTPSHPGAGDLSAPQPTALPDREPPPSLGAPAPDPIPADIPPRVLALAAELQNTPRHLGIHSGGMVMCDRPVIEVCPVEWGRMKDRSVLQWDKDDCADIGLVKFDLLGLGMLSALRYCFDLIAEHHGVAYELATIPKEAPCVYEMLQRADSIGVFQVESRAQMATLPRLKPDCFYDLACEVALIRPGPIQGDSVHPFIRRKNGDEEVTYPHPKLKPALERTRGIPLFQEQLMQIAVGVADFSPAEADTLRRAMGSKRGKDKIEAMRRRLYEGMERNGIRGEVANRIFERISAFASFGFAESHSISFALLVYASSWLKLHYPAAFCAALLNAQPMGFYSSQSLVHDAKRHGIEVRGPSLADSLAAASLEAADGPSQCACLDAPQPAVRLGLGSVRTIGDELAQAIVDERGRGPFASMADLSRRVGLTADQVEALATAGAFDCFGPGRRDALWGAGAAATARPGQLDLVTFDETAPAQLPAMTGPEQLIADMWATGVTPEVYPTALIRPRLDALGIVPAAGLRAIPNRTRVRIGGVVTHRQRPATARGVTFLNLEDETGMVNVIVDEVVWQRYRRVARESGGLVIRGMLENTKDGVINVLAERLERLHLGLRNTSRDFR
;
A
#
# COMPACT_ATOMS: atom_id res chain seq x y z
N MET A 1 7.77 1.63 0.57
CA MET A 1 9.21 1.86 0.35
C MET A 1 9.45 1.86 -1.16
N GLY A 2 9.14 2.97 -1.83
CA GLY A 2 9.47 3.18 -3.24
C GLY A 2 10.24 4.49 -3.31
N TRP A 3 11.54 4.40 -3.55
CA TRP A 3 12.44 5.54 -3.62
C TRP A 3 12.65 5.90 -5.08
N GLU A 4 12.08 7.00 -5.56
CA GLU A 4 12.33 7.51 -6.91
C GLU A 4 13.10 8.82 -6.84
N ASN A 5 14.19 8.88 -7.58
CA ASN A 5 15.01 10.06 -7.80
C ASN A 5 15.72 9.89 -9.16
N PRO A 6 16.10 11.00 -9.84
CA PRO A 6 16.57 10.97 -11.23
C PRO A 6 17.79 10.06 -11.48
N GLU A 7 17.96 9.65 -12.74
CA GLU A 7 18.98 8.70 -13.22
C GLU A 7 20.42 9.13 -12.85
N ILE A 8 20.95 8.65 -11.73
CA ILE A 8 22.37 8.83 -11.35
C ILE A 8 23.05 7.46 -11.41
N PRO A 9 24.17 7.28 -12.15
CA PRO A 9 24.84 5.99 -12.20
C PRO A 9 25.34 5.62 -10.80
N TRP A 10 25.27 4.34 -10.39
CA TRP A 10 25.76 3.96 -9.06
C TRP A 10 27.20 4.41 -8.81
N ARG A 11 28.06 4.40 -9.83
CA ARG A 11 29.43 4.90 -9.72
C ARG A 11 29.49 6.37 -9.30
N GLU A 12 28.48 7.17 -9.65
CA GLU A 12 28.30 8.58 -9.30
C GLU A 12 27.60 8.72 -7.92
N LEU A 13 26.65 7.85 -7.57
CA LEU A 13 26.05 7.78 -6.24
C LEU A 13 27.05 7.32 -5.17
N GLU A 14 27.85 6.29 -5.46
CA GLU A 14 28.99 5.81 -4.69
C GLU A 14 30.08 6.88 -4.60
N ARG A 15 30.43 7.54 -5.71
CA ARG A 15 31.35 8.70 -5.74
C ARG A 15 30.87 9.81 -4.81
N ARG A 16 29.57 10.07 -4.75
CA ARG A 16 28.94 11.04 -3.83
C ARG A 16 29.05 10.54 -2.39
N LEU A 17 28.57 9.33 -2.09
CA LEU A 17 28.64 8.70 -0.75
C LEU A 17 30.09 8.57 -0.21
N SER A 18 31.08 8.46 -1.10
CA SER A 18 32.52 8.32 -0.80
C SER A 18 33.35 9.61 -0.97
N GLY A 19 32.74 10.74 -1.36
CA GLY A 19 33.35 12.08 -1.34
C GLY A 19 34.36 12.43 -2.45
N ARG A 20 34.15 12.07 -3.72
CA ARG A 20 34.99 12.56 -4.87
C ARG A 20 34.27 13.70 -5.66
N PRO A 21 34.92 14.50 -6.55
CA PRO A 21 34.34 15.72 -7.21
C PRO A 21 33.66 15.51 -8.61
N VAL A 22 32.76 16.45 -9.02
CA VAL A 22 31.61 16.30 -9.98
C VAL A 22 31.82 16.85 -11.41
N ALA A 23 31.05 16.34 -12.41
CA ALA A 23 30.70 16.98 -13.70
C ALA A 23 29.16 16.99 -13.93
N ILE A 24 28.64 18.02 -14.62
CA ILE A 24 27.25 18.55 -14.57
C ILE A 24 26.29 17.93 -15.62
N GLY A 25 25.00 17.74 -15.27
CA GLY A 25 23.88 17.47 -16.20
C GLY A 25 22.48 17.52 -15.54
N ASP A 26 21.46 17.95 -16.29
CA ASP A 26 20.08 18.32 -15.87
C ASP A 26 19.14 17.13 -15.47
N PRO A 27 18.06 17.37 -14.68
CA PRO A 27 17.22 16.31 -14.10
C PRO A 27 15.94 15.94 -14.91
N PRO A 28 15.56 14.63 -14.98
CA PRO A 28 14.25 14.17 -15.46
C PRO A 28 13.25 13.72 -14.35
N ARG A 29 11.99 13.47 -14.77
CA ARG A 29 10.71 13.36 -14.00
C ARG A 29 10.38 11.95 -13.45
N GLY A 30 9.59 11.83 -12.36
CA GLY A 30 9.30 10.57 -11.61
C GLY A 30 7.86 9.99 -11.64
N ASP A 31 7.67 8.82 -10.98
CA ASP A 31 6.75 7.70 -11.31
C ASP A 31 5.76 7.14 -10.23
N GLY A 32 5.60 7.75 -9.05
CA GLY A 32 4.26 7.88 -8.43
C GLY A 32 3.77 6.78 -7.47
N GLY A 33 4.55 6.48 -6.41
CA GLY A 33 4.13 5.58 -5.33
C GLY A 33 3.83 6.26 -3.97
N ASP A 34 2.83 5.72 -3.25
CA ASP A 34 2.43 6.08 -1.89
C ASP A 34 3.47 5.68 -0.84
N SER A 35 4.31 6.62 -0.43
CA SER A 35 5.08 6.55 0.81
C SER A 35 4.57 7.61 1.80
N PRO A 36 4.59 7.39 3.12
CA PRO A 36 4.04 8.33 4.10
C PRO A 36 4.74 9.70 4.13
N ALA A 37 5.94 9.81 3.55
CA ALA A 37 6.61 11.10 3.37
C ALA A 37 6.10 11.89 2.13
N TRP A 38 5.36 11.24 1.23
CA TRP A 38 4.92 11.75 -0.07
C TRP A 38 3.57 11.12 -0.43
N SER A 39 2.45 11.72 -0.02
CA SER A 39 1.17 11.47 -0.69
C SER A 39 1.17 12.29 -1.98
N ARG A 40 1.41 11.65 -3.13
CA ARG A 40 1.13 12.33 -4.40
C ARG A 40 -0.38 12.28 -4.58
N LYS A 41 -1.06 13.40 -4.32
CA LYS A 41 -2.44 13.58 -4.79
C LYS A 41 -2.44 13.29 -6.29
N ARG A 42 -3.38 12.46 -6.78
CA ARG A 42 -3.57 12.27 -8.22
C ARG A 42 -3.60 13.64 -8.90
N GLU A 43 -2.77 13.82 -9.91
CA GLU A 43 -2.79 15.06 -10.68
C GLU A 43 -4.11 15.17 -11.42
N ALA A 44 -4.65 16.39 -11.51
CA ALA A 44 -5.87 16.62 -12.26
C ALA A 44 -5.74 16.04 -13.68
N TYR A 45 -6.75 15.30 -14.11
CA TYR A 45 -6.73 14.65 -15.42
C TYR A 45 -6.42 15.67 -16.53
N THR A 46 -5.41 15.35 -17.34
CA THR A 46 -5.05 16.11 -18.53
C THR A 46 -4.92 15.13 -19.69
N PRO A 47 -5.65 15.32 -20.80
CA PRO A 47 -5.58 14.42 -21.94
C PRO A 47 -4.16 14.42 -22.53
N ALA A 48 -3.70 13.25 -22.99
CA ALA A 48 -2.37 13.11 -23.57
C ALA A 48 -2.23 13.85 -24.91
N GLU A 49 -3.32 13.89 -25.69
CA GLU A 49 -3.45 14.62 -26.94
C GLU A 49 -4.75 15.43 -26.96
N PRO A 50 -4.80 16.58 -27.66
CA PRO A 50 -6.04 17.35 -27.79
C PRO A 50 -7.10 16.54 -28.54
N VAL A 51 -8.16 16.13 -27.84
CA VAL A 51 -9.32 15.49 -28.47
C VAL A 51 -10.19 16.56 -29.11
N VAL A 52 -10.33 16.50 -30.43
CA VAL A 52 -11.19 17.43 -31.18
C VAL A 52 -12.59 16.87 -31.27
N ARG A 53 -13.55 17.58 -30.67
CA ARG A 53 -14.97 17.28 -30.87
C ARG A 53 -15.36 17.60 -32.32
N PRO A 54 -15.99 16.68 -33.06
CA PRO A 54 -16.49 16.97 -34.39
C PRO A 54 -17.58 18.05 -34.34
N GLY A 55 -17.84 18.73 -35.47
CA GLY A 55 -18.94 19.69 -35.59
C GLY A 55 -20.32 19.04 -35.41
N ALA A 56 -21.40 19.83 -35.57
CA ALA A 56 -22.77 19.34 -35.36
C ALA A 56 -23.07 18.07 -36.19
N GLY A 57 -23.32 16.96 -35.49
CA GLY A 57 -23.69 15.65 -36.04
C GLY A 57 -25.10 15.24 -35.62
N VAL A 58 -25.43 13.97 -35.81
CA VAL A 58 -26.70 13.41 -35.31
C VAL A 58 -26.68 13.39 -33.77
N PRO A 59 -27.65 14.03 -33.08
CA PRO A 59 -27.73 13.99 -31.61
C PRO A 59 -27.82 12.57 -31.07
N PHE A 60 -26.87 12.16 -30.24
CA PHE A 60 -26.86 10.86 -29.57
C PHE A 60 -26.12 10.95 -28.23
N ALA A 61 -26.65 10.28 -27.21
CA ALA A 61 -26.00 10.09 -25.93
C ALA A 61 -26.01 8.61 -25.57
N GLU A 62 -24.89 8.09 -25.07
CA GLU A 62 -24.82 6.70 -24.62
C GLU A 62 -25.32 6.61 -23.18
N LEU A 63 -26.36 5.80 -22.96
CA LEU A 63 -27.02 5.64 -21.65
C LEU A 63 -26.61 4.36 -20.91
N HIS A 64 -25.80 3.50 -21.54
CA HIS A 64 -25.41 2.20 -21.01
C HIS A 64 -23.95 1.93 -21.35
N ALA A 65 -23.05 2.21 -20.41
CA ALA A 65 -21.61 1.99 -20.59
C ALA A 65 -20.94 1.50 -19.30
N HIS A 66 -20.03 0.56 -19.44
CA HIS A 66 -19.24 -0.05 -18.38
C HIS A 66 -17.77 0.33 -18.56
N SER A 67 -17.16 0.79 -17.48
CA SER A 67 -15.71 1.01 -17.43
C SER A 67 -15.00 -0.23 -16.88
N SER A 68 -13.67 -0.19 -16.87
CA SER A 68 -12.82 -1.20 -16.24
C SER A 68 -13.05 -1.37 -14.73
N PHE A 69 -13.85 -0.51 -14.12
CA PHE A 69 -14.35 -0.66 -12.77
C PHE A 69 -15.55 -1.60 -12.63
N SER A 70 -16.24 -1.93 -13.72
CA SER A 70 -16.95 -3.20 -13.86
C SER A 70 -15.91 -4.32 -13.97
N PHE A 71 -15.34 -4.70 -12.83
CA PHE A 71 -14.14 -5.54 -12.74
C PHE A 71 -14.21 -6.79 -13.62
N LEU A 72 -13.22 -6.94 -14.52
CA LEU A 72 -13.09 -8.05 -15.48
C LEU A 72 -14.23 -8.15 -16.50
N ASP A 73 -14.98 -7.08 -16.72
CA ASP A 73 -16.05 -7.01 -17.71
C ASP A 73 -15.87 -5.81 -18.65
N GLY A 74 -15.68 -4.61 -18.09
CA GLY A 74 -15.23 -3.47 -18.87
C GLY A 74 -13.73 -3.50 -19.14
N ALA A 75 -13.31 -3.06 -20.32
CA ALA A 75 -11.92 -3.09 -20.77
C ALA A 75 -11.31 -1.70 -21.00
N SER A 76 -12.05 -0.63 -20.74
CA SER A 76 -11.58 0.76 -20.91
C SER A 76 -11.69 1.56 -19.63
N SER A 77 -10.75 2.46 -19.39
CA SER A 77 -10.85 3.36 -18.23
C SER A 77 -11.98 4.39 -18.42
N PRO A 78 -12.50 5.00 -17.34
CA PRO A 78 -13.45 6.10 -17.47
C PRO A 78 -12.94 7.24 -18.37
N GLU A 79 -11.65 7.56 -18.29
CA GLU A 79 -10.99 8.57 -19.10
C GLU A 79 -11.01 8.22 -20.59
N GLU A 80 -10.66 6.97 -20.96
CA GLU A 80 -10.71 6.51 -22.36
C GLU A 80 -12.14 6.57 -22.93
N LEU A 81 -13.16 6.26 -22.11
CA LEU A 81 -14.57 6.36 -22.54
C LEU A 81 -14.98 7.81 -22.79
N VAL A 82 -14.54 8.76 -21.95
CA VAL A 82 -14.80 10.19 -22.13
C VAL A 82 -14.09 10.72 -23.37
N GLU A 83 -12.80 10.44 -23.53
CA GLU A 83 -12.04 10.88 -24.71
C GLU A 83 -12.70 10.39 -26.00
N GLU A 84 -13.10 9.12 -26.05
CA GLU A 84 -13.77 8.55 -27.21
C GLU A 84 -15.17 9.13 -27.43
N ALA A 85 -15.95 9.36 -26.37
CA ALA A 85 -17.25 10.03 -26.47
C ALA A 85 -17.14 11.44 -27.07
N VAL A 86 -16.12 12.20 -26.66
CA VAL A 86 -15.83 13.52 -27.21
C VAL A 86 -15.41 13.41 -28.68
N ARG A 87 -14.54 12.45 -29.02
CA ARG A 87 -14.10 12.19 -30.41
C ARG A 87 -15.26 11.81 -31.33
N LEU A 88 -16.25 11.09 -30.81
CA LEU A 88 -17.46 10.68 -31.53
C LEU A 88 -18.55 11.76 -31.58
N GLY A 89 -18.38 12.86 -30.84
CA GLY A 89 -19.32 13.98 -30.81
C GLY A 89 -20.57 13.73 -29.98
N LEU A 90 -20.51 12.84 -28.98
CA LEU A 90 -21.69 12.49 -28.15
C LEU A 90 -22.23 13.70 -27.37
N ASP A 91 -23.56 13.78 -27.28
CA ASP A 91 -24.29 14.80 -26.53
C ASP A 91 -24.32 14.52 -25.02
N GLY A 92 -23.95 13.30 -24.62
CA GLY A 92 -23.76 12.91 -23.24
C GLY A 92 -23.31 11.46 -23.11
N LEU A 93 -22.77 11.12 -21.95
CA LEU A 93 -22.33 9.77 -21.60
C LEU A 93 -22.81 9.41 -20.19
N THR A 94 -23.29 8.18 -20.02
CA THR A 94 -23.69 7.64 -18.72
C THR A 94 -22.75 6.51 -18.34
N LEU A 95 -22.19 6.55 -17.12
CA LEU A 95 -21.46 5.41 -16.58
C LEU A 95 -22.38 4.57 -15.69
N THR A 96 -22.48 3.27 -15.99
CA THR A 96 -23.41 2.31 -15.37
C THR A 96 -22.68 1.07 -14.92
N ASP A 97 -21.61 1.25 -14.14
CA ASP A 97 -20.84 0.13 -13.62
C ASP A 97 -21.69 -0.81 -12.77
N HIS A 98 -21.26 -2.07 -12.70
CA HIS A 98 -22.04 -3.11 -12.06
C HIS A 98 -22.07 -3.01 -10.54
N ASP A 99 -23.27 -3.00 -9.96
CA ASP A 99 -23.53 -3.04 -8.52
C ASP A 99 -22.72 -2.00 -7.72
N GLY A 100 -22.40 -0.85 -8.31
CA GLY A 100 -21.58 0.16 -7.67
C GLY A 100 -21.24 1.35 -8.54
N VAL A 101 -20.48 2.26 -7.96
CA VAL A 101 -20.10 3.57 -8.53
C VAL A 101 -18.60 3.80 -8.52
N TYR A 102 -17.83 2.72 -8.56
CA TYR A 102 -16.37 2.72 -8.32
C TYR A 102 -15.60 3.69 -9.23
N GLY A 103 -15.98 3.81 -10.51
CA GLY A 103 -15.29 4.66 -11.49
C GLY A 103 -15.84 6.08 -11.64
N LEU A 104 -16.88 6.47 -10.88
CA LEU A 104 -17.63 7.71 -11.14
C LEU A 104 -16.82 9.00 -10.92
N VAL A 105 -15.93 9.04 -9.93
CA VAL A 105 -15.16 10.26 -9.65
C VAL A 105 -14.21 10.58 -10.81
N ARG A 106 -13.47 9.56 -11.26
CA ARG A 106 -12.59 9.66 -12.44
C ARG A 106 -13.34 10.01 -13.71
N PHE A 107 -14.52 9.42 -13.89
CA PHE A 107 -15.42 9.73 -15.00
C PHE A 107 -15.85 11.20 -15.00
N ALA A 108 -16.33 11.70 -13.86
CA ALA A 108 -16.79 13.07 -13.71
C ALA A 108 -15.65 14.08 -13.88
N GLU A 109 -14.47 13.78 -13.33
CA GLU A 109 -13.26 14.60 -13.49
C GLU A 109 -12.83 14.71 -14.96
N ALA A 110 -12.74 13.58 -15.65
CA ALA A 110 -12.37 13.56 -17.07
C ALA A 110 -13.41 14.30 -17.94
N ALA A 111 -14.69 14.08 -17.69
CA ALA A 111 -15.77 14.73 -18.45
C ALA A 111 -15.80 16.26 -18.24
N ALA A 112 -15.53 16.72 -17.01
CA ALA A 112 -15.44 18.15 -16.70
C ALA A 112 -14.33 18.85 -17.49
N SER A 113 -13.20 18.17 -17.75
CA SER A 113 -12.11 18.70 -18.58
C SER A 113 -12.49 18.88 -20.07
N HIS A 114 -13.61 18.31 -20.51
CA HIS A 114 -14.10 18.35 -21.89
C HIS A 114 -15.50 18.95 -22.05
N ASP A 115 -16.10 19.50 -20.98
CA ASP A 115 -17.49 19.98 -20.96
C ASP A 115 -18.50 18.93 -21.50
N LEU A 116 -18.23 17.64 -21.29
CA LEU A 116 -19.11 16.55 -21.72
C LEU A 116 -20.26 16.38 -20.71
N PRO A 117 -21.54 16.46 -21.11
CA PRO A 117 -22.65 16.17 -20.21
C PRO A 117 -22.60 14.72 -19.71
N THR A 118 -22.71 14.53 -18.40
CA THR A 118 -22.60 13.22 -17.76
C THR A 118 -23.84 12.89 -16.94
N ALA A 119 -24.28 11.65 -17.03
CA ALA A 119 -25.27 11.06 -16.13
C ALA A 119 -24.65 9.89 -15.37
N PHE A 120 -25.21 9.57 -14.20
CA PHE A 120 -24.65 8.58 -13.29
C PHE A 120 -25.68 7.49 -13.00
N GLY A 121 -25.27 6.23 -13.10
CA GLY A 121 -26.15 5.10 -12.84
C GLY A 121 -25.38 3.85 -12.43
N ALA A 122 -26.10 2.73 -12.35
CA ALA A 122 -25.52 1.42 -12.11
C ALA A 122 -26.39 0.34 -12.76
N GLU A 123 -25.77 -0.75 -13.21
CA GLU A 123 -26.50 -1.96 -13.60
C GLU A 123 -26.53 -2.93 -12.40
N LEU A 124 -27.70 -3.07 -11.79
CA LEU A 124 -27.93 -3.84 -10.57
C LEU A 124 -28.18 -5.32 -10.89
N SER A 125 -27.54 -6.23 -10.15
CA SER A 125 -27.70 -7.68 -10.28
C SER A 125 -28.75 -8.21 -9.29
N LEU A 126 -29.98 -8.41 -9.76
CA LEU A 126 -31.09 -8.98 -8.99
C LEU A 126 -31.13 -10.51 -9.10
N ASP A 127 -31.90 -11.17 -8.22
CA ASP A 127 -32.13 -12.62 -8.24
C ASP A 127 -30.87 -13.51 -8.22
N VAL A 128 -29.74 -12.98 -7.71
CA VAL A 128 -28.50 -13.74 -7.60
C VAL A 128 -28.67 -14.80 -6.50
N PRO A 129 -28.49 -16.11 -6.78
CA PRO A 129 -28.66 -17.15 -5.77
C PRO A 129 -27.75 -16.95 -4.55
N ILE A 130 -28.32 -16.99 -3.35
CA ILE A 130 -27.54 -16.89 -2.11
C ILE A 130 -26.79 -18.19 -1.89
N ALA A 131 -25.46 -18.13 -1.99
CA ALA A 131 -24.59 -19.24 -1.69
C ALA A 131 -24.60 -19.57 -0.19
N ARG A 132 -25.03 -20.78 0.18
CA ARG A 132 -25.02 -21.33 1.55
C ARG A 132 -23.73 -22.10 1.84
N THR A 133 -22.97 -22.47 0.81
CA THR A 133 -21.69 -23.18 0.88
C THR A 133 -20.58 -22.43 0.14
N GLN A 134 -19.31 -22.75 0.41
CA GLN A 134 -18.17 -22.21 -0.34
C GLN A 134 -18.17 -22.64 -1.82
N SER A 135 -18.72 -23.81 -2.14
CA SER A 135 -18.87 -24.27 -3.53
C SER A 135 -19.95 -23.48 -4.27
N GLU A 136 -21.08 -23.18 -3.63
CA GLU A 136 -22.11 -22.29 -4.18
C GLU A 136 -21.61 -20.84 -4.30
N ALA A 137 -20.68 -20.42 -3.44
CA ALA A 137 -20.09 -19.09 -3.47
C ALA A 137 -19.24 -18.84 -4.72
N ALA A 138 -18.61 -19.88 -5.26
CA ALA A 138 -17.91 -19.81 -6.53
C ALA A 138 -18.88 -19.67 -7.73
N ILE A 139 -20.10 -20.20 -7.60
CA ILE A 139 -21.17 -20.18 -8.63
C ILE A 139 -21.97 -18.87 -8.59
N ALA A 140 -22.20 -18.31 -7.40
CA ALA A 140 -22.88 -17.02 -7.19
C ALA A 140 -21.97 -15.81 -7.46
N SER A 141 -20.67 -16.02 -7.65
CA SER A 141 -19.69 -14.98 -7.95
C SER A 141 -19.72 -14.62 -9.44
N ARG A 142 -19.64 -13.33 -9.76
CA ARG A 142 -19.40 -12.83 -11.15
C ARG A 142 -18.09 -13.36 -11.74
N VAL A 143 -17.14 -13.76 -10.89
CA VAL A 143 -15.85 -14.34 -11.28
C VAL A 143 -15.90 -15.86 -11.10
N GLY A 144 -15.47 -16.59 -12.13
CA GLY A 144 -15.38 -18.06 -12.17
C GLY A 144 -16.47 -18.73 -13.00
N VAL A 145 -17.40 -17.97 -13.58
CA VAL A 145 -18.48 -18.47 -14.43
C VAL A 145 -18.52 -17.66 -15.73
N PRO A 146 -18.58 -18.30 -16.92
CA PRO A 146 -18.66 -17.58 -18.20
C PRO A 146 -19.85 -16.63 -18.30
N ASP A 147 -21.02 -17.09 -17.85
CA ASP A 147 -22.26 -16.31 -17.78
C ASP A 147 -22.82 -16.24 -16.34
N PRO A 148 -22.50 -15.18 -15.58
CA PRO A 148 -22.94 -15.05 -14.18
C PRO A 148 -24.47 -15.07 -14.02
N PRO A 149 -25.01 -15.71 -12.97
CA PRO A 149 -26.46 -15.71 -12.72
C PRO A 149 -26.95 -14.32 -12.28
N GLY A 150 -28.23 -14.03 -12.55
CA GLY A 150 -28.91 -12.80 -12.12
C GLY A 150 -29.78 -12.17 -13.21
N THR A 151 -30.76 -11.38 -12.79
CA THR A 151 -31.54 -10.49 -13.65
C THR A 151 -30.96 -9.08 -13.53
N HIS A 152 -30.71 -8.40 -14.64
CA HIS A 152 -30.16 -7.04 -14.60
C HIS A 152 -31.27 -5.99 -14.54
N LEU A 153 -31.06 -4.93 -13.75
CA LEU A 153 -31.87 -3.72 -13.72
C LEU A 153 -30.96 -2.51 -13.91
N LEU A 154 -31.14 -1.78 -15.00
CA LEU A 154 -30.33 -0.61 -15.32
C LEU A 154 -31.01 0.65 -14.78
N ALA A 155 -30.41 1.29 -13.78
CA ALA A 155 -30.96 2.45 -13.08
C ALA A 155 -30.04 3.67 -13.23
N LEU A 156 -30.59 4.78 -13.73
CA LEU A 156 -29.89 6.04 -13.92
C LEU A 156 -30.48 7.09 -12.99
N ALA A 157 -29.64 7.81 -12.26
CA ALA A 157 -30.07 8.96 -11.46
C ALA A 157 -30.46 10.12 -12.39
N ARG A 158 -31.61 10.76 -12.12
CA ARG A 158 -32.04 11.94 -12.89
C ARG A 158 -31.51 13.25 -12.31
N ASP A 159 -31.12 13.24 -11.05
CA ASP A 159 -30.64 14.39 -10.29
C ASP A 159 -29.78 13.92 -9.09
N PRO A 160 -29.12 14.85 -8.36
CA PRO A 160 -28.30 14.51 -7.19
C PRO A 160 -29.04 13.74 -6.09
N ASP A 161 -30.33 14.00 -5.88
CA ASP A 161 -31.15 13.27 -4.89
C ASP A 161 -31.39 11.82 -5.35
N GLY A 162 -31.63 11.62 -6.64
CA GLY A 162 -31.73 10.32 -7.28
C GLY A 162 -30.44 9.52 -7.15
N TYR A 163 -29.28 10.18 -7.28
CA TYR A 163 -27.97 9.58 -7.05
C TYR A 163 -27.81 9.13 -5.60
N ALA A 164 -28.11 10.01 -4.64
CA ALA A 164 -27.98 9.68 -3.22
C ALA A 164 -28.86 8.46 -2.83
N ARG A 165 -30.07 8.39 -3.39
CA ARG A 165 -30.98 7.24 -3.23
C ARG A 165 -30.45 5.98 -3.87
N LEU A 166 -29.90 6.07 -5.08
CA LEU A 166 -29.30 4.93 -5.79
C LEU A 166 -28.09 4.40 -5.02
N SER A 167 -27.21 5.30 -4.58
CA SER A 167 -26.05 4.97 -3.75
C SER A 167 -26.47 4.28 -2.45
N ARG A 168 -27.49 4.81 -1.76
CA ARG A 168 -28.05 4.22 -0.54
C ARG A 168 -28.61 2.81 -0.80
N ALA A 169 -29.36 2.62 -1.89
CA ALA A 169 -29.92 1.32 -2.24
C ALA A 169 -28.82 0.27 -2.52
N ILE A 170 -27.78 0.64 -3.27
CA ILE A 170 -26.62 -0.21 -3.55
C ILE A 170 -25.88 -0.56 -2.25
N GLY A 171 -25.59 0.45 -1.41
CA GLY A 171 -24.87 0.26 -0.15
C GLY A 171 -25.64 -0.65 0.82
N GLN A 172 -26.95 -0.46 0.96
CA GLN A 172 -27.80 -1.33 1.77
C GLN A 172 -27.83 -2.76 1.24
N ALA A 173 -27.89 -2.95 -0.08
CA ALA A 173 -27.84 -4.28 -0.68
C ALA A 173 -26.52 -5.00 -0.37
N HIS A 174 -25.38 -4.31 -0.48
CA HIS A 174 -24.07 -4.87 -0.10
C HIS A 174 -24.00 -5.22 1.38
N LEU A 175 -24.51 -4.35 2.26
CA LEU A 175 -24.54 -4.61 3.69
C LEU A 175 -25.44 -5.81 4.04
N ARG A 176 -26.63 -5.93 3.43
CA ARG A 176 -27.53 -7.10 3.58
C ARG A 176 -26.93 -8.39 3.05
N GLY A 177 -26.04 -8.28 2.06
CA GLY A 177 -25.27 -9.38 1.49
C GLY A 177 -24.39 -10.13 2.49
N GLY A 178 -23.95 -9.46 3.56
CA GLY A 178 -23.16 -10.02 4.64
C GLY A 178 -21.73 -10.44 4.27
N ALA A 179 -21.32 -10.26 3.01
CA ALA A 179 -19.99 -10.59 2.53
C ALA A 179 -19.61 -9.75 1.30
N LYS A 180 -18.30 -9.61 1.09
CA LYS A 180 -17.74 -8.83 -0.02
C LYS A 180 -18.26 -9.29 -1.39
N GLY A 181 -18.67 -8.33 -2.22
CA GLY A 181 -19.09 -8.58 -3.60
C GLY A 181 -20.37 -9.42 -3.73
N ARG A 182 -21.27 -9.34 -2.73
CA ARG A 182 -22.55 -10.08 -2.73
C ARG A 182 -23.74 -9.15 -2.42
N PRO A 183 -24.01 -8.14 -3.25
CA PRO A 183 -25.18 -7.30 -3.04
C PRO A 183 -26.46 -8.15 -3.06
N ARG A 184 -27.34 -7.95 -2.08
CA ARG A 184 -28.65 -8.59 -2.00
C ARG A 184 -29.75 -7.53 -2.09
N TYR A 185 -30.37 -7.46 -3.26
CA TYR A 185 -31.60 -6.69 -3.48
C TYR A 185 -32.79 -7.63 -3.26
N ASP A 186 -33.72 -7.28 -2.36
CA ASP A 186 -34.78 -8.21 -1.97
C ASP A 186 -35.94 -8.25 -2.99
N SER A 187 -36.25 -7.12 -3.66
CA SER A 187 -37.29 -7.08 -4.70
C SER A 187 -37.18 -5.84 -5.60
N VAL A 188 -37.84 -5.88 -6.77
CA VAL A 188 -37.95 -4.72 -7.68
C VAL A 188 -38.89 -3.66 -7.09
N GLU A 189 -39.90 -4.09 -6.34
CA GLU A 189 -40.86 -3.24 -5.64
C GLU A 189 -40.16 -2.34 -4.61
N GLU A 190 -39.21 -2.90 -3.85
CA GLU A 190 -38.40 -2.13 -2.90
C GLU A 190 -37.53 -1.10 -3.62
N LEU A 191 -36.93 -1.46 -4.75
CA LEU A 191 -36.13 -0.54 -5.56
C LEU A 191 -36.98 0.59 -6.14
N GLY A 192 -38.22 0.29 -6.58
CA GLY A 192 -39.20 1.30 -7.00
C GLY A 192 -39.54 2.29 -5.88
N ALA A 193 -39.78 1.79 -4.67
CA ALA A 193 -40.03 2.62 -3.50
C ALA A 193 -38.80 3.47 -3.10
N ALA A 194 -37.59 2.91 -3.18
CA ALA A 194 -36.35 3.63 -2.90
C ALA A 194 -36.07 4.74 -3.93
N ALA A 195 -36.38 4.46 -5.21
CA ALA A 195 -36.24 5.40 -6.31
C ALA A 195 -37.11 6.65 -6.14
N ASP A 196 -38.32 6.51 -5.60
CA ASP A 196 -39.26 7.61 -5.35
C ASP A 196 -39.47 8.50 -6.60
N GLY A 197 -39.54 7.84 -7.77
CA GLY A 197 -39.68 8.49 -9.07
C GLY A 197 -38.47 9.31 -9.56
N ARG A 198 -37.30 9.18 -8.93
CA ARG A 198 -36.06 9.92 -9.27
C ARG A 198 -35.07 9.14 -10.13
N TRP A 199 -35.38 7.89 -10.47
CA TRP A 199 -34.54 7.06 -11.34
C TRP A 199 -35.18 6.91 -12.72
N LEU A 200 -34.38 6.97 -13.76
CA LEU A 200 -34.74 6.48 -15.09
C LEU A 200 -34.30 5.01 -15.19
N VAL A 201 -35.25 4.11 -15.38
CA VAL A 201 -35.01 2.67 -15.55
C VAL A 201 -35.06 2.31 -17.02
N LEU A 202 -33.97 1.70 -17.50
CA LEU A 202 -33.92 1.11 -18.84
C LEU A 202 -34.23 -0.38 -18.74
N THR A 203 -34.95 -0.93 -19.73
CA THR A 203 -35.29 -2.37 -19.72
C THR A 203 -34.07 -3.30 -19.79
N GLY A 204 -32.89 -2.77 -20.09
CA GLY A 204 -31.60 -3.44 -19.93
C GLY A 204 -31.17 -4.29 -21.13
N CYS A 205 -30.02 -4.94 -20.95
CA CYS A 205 -29.41 -5.84 -21.94
C CYS A 205 -30.15 -7.20 -22.03
N ARG A 206 -29.49 -8.21 -22.62
CA ARG A 206 -29.99 -9.61 -22.67
C ARG A 206 -30.43 -10.19 -21.31
N LYS A 207 -29.90 -9.66 -20.20
CA LYS A 207 -30.25 -10.09 -18.84
C LYS A 207 -31.36 -9.26 -18.18
N GLY A 208 -31.85 -8.22 -18.85
CA GLY A 208 -32.99 -7.42 -18.39
C GLY A 208 -34.26 -8.25 -18.22
N ALA A 209 -35.09 -7.90 -17.24
CA ALA A 209 -36.30 -8.65 -16.91
C ALA A 209 -37.26 -8.80 -18.11
N VAL A 210 -37.47 -7.71 -18.87
CA VAL A 210 -38.32 -7.70 -20.07
C VAL A 210 -37.75 -8.58 -21.18
N ARG A 211 -36.43 -8.50 -21.38
CA ARG A 211 -35.71 -9.23 -22.43
C ARG A 211 -35.70 -10.73 -22.19
N ARG A 212 -35.42 -11.16 -20.95
CA ARG A 212 -35.51 -12.57 -20.54
C ARG A 212 -36.94 -13.11 -20.60
N ALA A 213 -37.94 -12.29 -20.26
CA ALA A 213 -39.33 -12.68 -20.36
C ALA A 213 -39.76 -12.88 -21.82
N LEU A 214 -39.29 -12.03 -22.73
CA LEU A 214 -39.50 -12.19 -24.18
C LEU A 214 -38.92 -13.52 -24.67
N ASP A 215 -37.66 -13.82 -24.33
CA ASP A 215 -36.98 -15.02 -24.81
C ASP A 215 -37.61 -16.32 -24.27
N ARG A 216 -38.17 -16.30 -23.06
CA ARG A 216 -38.75 -17.48 -22.40
C ARG A 216 -40.24 -17.69 -22.65
N GLY A 217 -41.00 -16.60 -22.81
CA GLY A 217 -42.46 -16.62 -22.78
C GLY A 217 -43.13 -15.73 -23.81
N GLY A 218 -42.37 -15.16 -24.75
CA GLY A 218 -42.87 -14.33 -25.83
C GLY A 218 -43.37 -12.95 -25.39
N GLU A 219 -44.01 -12.26 -26.33
CA GLU A 219 -44.47 -10.87 -26.18
C GLU A 219 -45.38 -10.65 -24.97
N ALA A 220 -46.29 -11.59 -24.67
CA ALA A 220 -47.20 -11.48 -23.53
C ALA A 220 -46.46 -11.52 -22.19
N ALA A 221 -45.38 -12.32 -22.08
CA ALA A 221 -44.55 -12.35 -20.89
C ALA A 221 -43.71 -11.08 -20.75
N ALA A 222 -43.13 -10.60 -21.85
CA ALA A 222 -42.42 -9.33 -21.90
C ALA A 222 -43.31 -8.14 -21.51
N GLY A 223 -44.57 -8.13 -21.96
CA GLY A 223 -45.55 -7.12 -21.58
C GLY A 223 -45.87 -7.10 -20.08
N ARG A 224 -46.00 -8.26 -19.43
CA ARG A 224 -46.18 -8.34 -17.97
C ARG A 224 -44.95 -7.86 -17.21
N ALA A 225 -43.75 -8.22 -17.68
CA ALA A 225 -42.51 -7.75 -17.08
C ALA A 225 -42.35 -6.22 -17.21
N LEU A 226 -42.74 -5.66 -18.36
CA LEU A 226 -42.72 -4.20 -18.58
C LEU A 226 -43.77 -3.48 -17.72
N ASP A 227 -44.97 -4.04 -17.60
CA ASP A 227 -46.02 -3.53 -16.70
C ASP A 227 -45.56 -3.49 -15.24
N ALA A 228 -44.85 -4.52 -14.79
CA ALA A 228 -44.26 -4.54 -13.45
C ALA A 228 -43.22 -3.42 -13.23
N LEU A 229 -42.37 -3.14 -14.23
CA LEU A 229 -41.44 -2.00 -14.15
C LEU A 229 -42.19 -0.66 -14.11
N VAL A 230 -43.21 -0.48 -14.96
CA VAL A 230 -44.03 0.75 -14.99
C VAL A 230 -44.80 0.93 -13.68
N HIS A 231 -45.32 -0.15 -13.10
CA HIS A 231 -46.00 -0.12 -11.81
C HIS A 231 -45.06 0.35 -10.68
N ASN A 232 -43.82 -0.16 -10.66
CA ASN A 232 -42.87 0.10 -9.57
C ASN A 232 -42.15 1.45 -9.69
N PHE A 233 -41.80 1.90 -10.90
CA PHE A 233 -41.01 3.13 -11.09
C PHE A 233 -41.82 4.31 -11.64
N GLY A 234 -43.02 4.05 -12.16
CA GLY A 234 -43.85 5.03 -12.83
C GLY A 234 -43.55 5.14 -14.33
N ARG A 235 -44.58 5.45 -15.10
CA ARG A 235 -44.53 5.49 -16.58
C ARG A 235 -43.48 6.47 -17.13
N ASP A 236 -43.32 7.63 -16.49
CA ASP A 236 -42.39 8.67 -16.94
C ASP A 236 -40.92 8.36 -16.63
N ASN A 237 -40.67 7.24 -15.93
CA ASN A 237 -39.38 6.82 -15.43
C ASN A 237 -38.91 5.48 -16.01
N VAL A 238 -39.62 4.93 -17.00
CA VAL A 238 -39.24 3.68 -17.67
C VAL A 238 -39.06 3.93 -19.16
N ALA A 239 -37.93 3.49 -19.72
CA ALA A 239 -37.68 3.51 -21.15
C ALA A 239 -37.37 2.10 -21.67
N VAL A 240 -37.90 1.77 -22.84
CA VAL A 240 -37.62 0.50 -23.50
C VAL A 240 -36.32 0.63 -24.28
N GLU A 241 -35.35 -0.18 -23.93
CA GLU A 241 -34.00 -0.17 -24.50
C GLU A 241 -33.86 -1.15 -25.66
N LEU A 242 -33.29 -0.67 -26.76
CA LEU A 242 -32.80 -1.48 -27.86
C LEU A 242 -31.27 -1.44 -27.87
N THR A 243 -30.65 -2.49 -27.35
CA THR A 243 -29.20 -2.69 -27.43
C THR A 243 -28.85 -3.21 -28.81
N TYR A 244 -27.98 -2.52 -29.54
CA TYR A 244 -27.57 -2.98 -30.87
C TYR A 244 -26.83 -4.33 -30.77
N GLU A 245 -27.29 -5.33 -31.52
CA GLU A 245 -26.70 -6.67 -31.63
C GLU A 245 -26.76 -7.13 -33.09
N LEU A 246 -25.71 -7.81 -33.55
CA LEU A 246 -25.71 -8.53 -34.84
C LEU A 246 -26.15 -10.00 -34.62
N ASP A 247 -27.37 -10.16 -34.09
CA ASP A 247 -28.08 -11.44 -33.94
C ASP A 247 -29.10 -11.57 -35.09
N PRO A 248 -29.19 -12.71 -35.81
CA PRO A 248 -30.20 -12.94 -36.83
C PRO A 248 -31.65 -12.67 -36.39
N LEU A 249 -31.96 -12.75 -35.09
CA LEU A 249 -33.30 -12.49 -34.54
C LEU A 249 -33.44 -11.09 -33.92
N ALA A 250 -32.43 -10.22 -34.06
CA ALA A 250 -32.41 -8.90 -33.45
C ALA A 250 -33.59 -8.03 -33.89
N ASP A 251 -33.87 -7.96 -35.18
CA ASP A 251 -34.90 -7.11 -35.75
C ASP A 251 -36.31 -7.50 -35.27
N GLU A 252 -36.65 -8.80 -35.26
CA GLU A 252 -37.93 -9.28 -34.76
C GLU A 252 -38.10 -8.97 -33.26
N ARG A 253 -37.02 -9.11 -32.50
CA ARG A 253 -37.01 -8.77 -31.06
C ARG A 253 -37.22 -7.26 -30.86
N TYR A 254 -36.56 -6.42 -31.66
CA TYR A 254 -36.74 -4.96 -31.59
C TYR A 254 -38.12 -4.51 -32.03
N GLU A 255 -38.74 -5.16 -33.02
CA GLU A 255 -40.13 -4.90 -33.40
C GLU A 255 -41.09 -5.13 -32.23
N VAL A 256 -40.93 -6.25 -31.51
CA VAL A 256 -41.75 -6.57 -30.34
C VAL A 256 -41.54 -5.55 -29.23
N LEU A 257 -40.28 -5.19 -28.93
CA LEU A 257 -39.94 -4.22 -27.89
C LEU A 257 -40.44 -2.80 -28.24
N ALA A 258 -40.30 -2.37 -29.50
CA ALA A 258 -40.83 -1.10 -29.98
C ALA A 258 -42.37 -1.07 -29.95
N GLY A 259 -43.03 -2.17 -30.31
CA GLY A 259 -44.48 -2.32 -30.19
C GLY A 259 -44.95 -2.25 -28.73
N LEU A 260 -44.22 -2.89 -27.81
CA LEU A 260 -44.45 -2.77 -26.37
C LEU A 260 -44.28 -1.34 -25.88
N ALA A 261 -43.21 -0.65 -26.25
CA ALA A 261 -42.99 0.76 -25.90
C ALA A 261 -44.16 1.63 -26.36
N GLY A 262 -44.65 1.44 -27.59
CA GLY A 262 -45.81 2.15 -28.12
C GLY A 262 -47.11 1.88 -27.35
N ARG A 263 -47.39 0.62 -26.99
CA ARG A 263 -48.60 0.24 -26.24
C ARG A 263 -48.64 0.82 -24.82
N PHE A 264 -47.52 0.82 -24.13
CA PHE A 264 -47.40 1.40 -22.80
C PHE A 264 -47.13 2.92 -22.84
N GLY A 265 -46.93 3.46 -24.06
CA GLY A 265 -46.60 4.85 -24.33
C GLY A 265 -45.35 5.31 -23.57
N LEU A 266 -44.30 4.50 -23.66
CA LEU A 266 -42.96 4.72 -23.09
C LEU A 266 -41.98 5.17 -24.18
N PRO A 267 -40.94 5.93 -23.83
CA PRO A 267 -39.85 6.21 -24.76
C PRO A 267 -39.11 4.93 -25.15
N LEU A 268 -38.85 4.79 -26.44
CA LEU A 268 -37.90 3.82 -26.99
C LEU A 268 -36.53 4.48 -27.05
N VAL A 269 -35.46 3.81 -26.63
CA VAL A 269 -34.08 4.33 -26.65
C VAL A 269 -33.11 3.33 -27.28
N ALA A 270 -32.09 3.84 -27.96
CA ALA A 270 -31.00 3.03 -28.51
C ALA A 270 -29.74 3.16 -27.64
N THR A 271 -29.04 2.04 -27.43
CA THR A 271 -27.77 1.97 -26.70
C THR A 271 -26.81 1.00 -27.38
N THR A 272 -25.54 1.11 -27.04
CA THR A 272 -24.52 0.13 -27.45
C THR A 272 -24.19 -0.89 -26.36
N ALA A 273 -24.60 -0.64 -25.11
CA ALA A 273 -24.16 -1.38 -23.93
C ALA A 273 -22.62 -1.52 -23.94
N ALA A 274 -21.93 -0.38 -24.04
CA ALA A 274 -20.50 -0.34 -24.30
C ALA A 274 -19.70 -0.94 -23.14
N HIS A 275 -18.78 -1.85 -23.42
CA HIS A 275 -17.84 -2.42 -22.44
C HIS A 275 -16.40 -1.96 -22.70
N TYR A 276 -16.17 -1.27 -23.82
CA TYR A 276 -14.87 -0.73 -24.22
C TYR A 276 -15.06 0.50 -25.11
N HIS A 277 -14.08 1.39 -25.15
CA HIS A 277 -14.22 2.67 -25.86
C HIS A 277 -14.37 2.46 -27.38
N GLY A 278 -13.54 1.62 -28.01
CA GLY A 278 -13.56 1.43 -29.45
C GLY A 278 -13.00 0.08 -29.93
N PRO A 279 -13.10 -0.23 -31.24
CA PRO A 279 -12.70 -1.52 -31.82
C PRO A 279 -11.31 -2.04 -31.44
N PRO A 280 -10.25 -1.20 -31.32
CA PRO A 280 -8.92 -1.67 -30.93
C PRO A 280 -8.86 -2.38 -29.58
N ARG A 281 -9.78 -2.08 -28.66
CA ARG A 281 -9.80 -2.65 -27.29
C ARG A 281 -10.49 -4.02 -27.22
N ARG A 282 -11.16 -4.46 -28.29
CA ARG A 282 -11.87 -5.75 -28.34
C ARG A 282 -11.00 -6.95 -27.91
N PRO A 283 -9.75 -7.12 -28.39
CA PRO A 283 -8.94 -8.28 -27.99
C PRO A 283 -8.73 -8.38 -26.47
N LEU A 284 -8.54 -7.24 -25.81
CA LEU A 284 -8.44 -7.18 -24.35
C LEU A 284 -9.77 -7.52 -23.67
N ALA A 285 -10.89 -6.97 -24.15
CA ALA A 285 -12.22 -7.26 -23.61
C ALA A 285 -12.54 -8.76 -23.65
N THR A 286 -12.25 -9.43 -24.77
CA THR A 286 -12.44 -10.88 -24.89
C THR A 286 -11.50 -11.65 -23.95
N ALA A 287 -10.24 -11.24 -23.83
CA ALA A 287 -9.30 -11.87 -22.90
C ALA A 287 -9.75 -11.71 -21.44
N LEU A 288 -10.26 -10.54 -21.07
CA LEU A 288 -10.83 -10.26 -19.74
C LEU A 288 -12.02 -11.15 -19.43
N ALA A 289 -12.91 -11.42 -20.39
CA ALA A 289 -14.01 -12.38 -20.21
C ALA A 289 -13.51 -13.79 -19.84
N ALA A 290 -12.41 -14.25 -20.47
CA ALA A 290 -11.77 -15.53 -20.11
C ALA A 290 -11.11 -15.49 -18.72
N VAL A 291 -10.43 -14.39 -18.39
CA VAL A 291 -9.86 -14.17 -17.05
C VAL A 291 -10.96 -14.20 -15.98
N ARG A 292 -12.09 -13.52 -16.23
CA ARG A 292 -13.27 -13.52 -15.36
C ARG A 292 -13.79 -14.94 -15.16
N ALA A 293 -13.96 -15.70 -16.24
CA ALA A 293 -14.42 -17.08 -16.20
C ALA A 293 -13.40 -18.06 -15.56
N ARG A 294 -12.17 -17.62 -15.26
CA ARG A 294 -11.04 -18.46 -14.82
C ARG A 294 -10.74 -19.61 -15.80
N SER A 295 -10.88 -19.32 -17.09
CA SER A 295 -10.86 -20.29 -18.18
C SER A 295 -10.00 -19.76 -19.35
N SER A 296 -9.88 -20.52 -20.43
CA SER A 296 -9.24 -20.05 -21.67
C SER A 296 -10.29 -19.51 -22.66
N LEU A 297 -9.85 -18.74 -23.65
CA LEU A 297 -10.70 -18.27 -24.75
C LEU A 297 -11.36 -19.45 -25.50
N ASP A 298 -10.62 -20.53 -25.73
CA ASP A 298 -11.12 -21.71 -26.44
C ASP A 298 -12.27 -22.40 -25.66
N GLU A 299 -12.17 -22.42 -24.34
CA GLU A 299 -13.19 -23.03 -23.47
C GLU A 299 -14.46 -22.17 -23.35
N ILE A 300 -14.32 -20.84 -23.48
CA ILE A 300 -15.45 -19.91 -23.36
C ILE A 300 -16.01 -19.42 -24.70
N ASP A 301 -15.52 -19.92 -25.84
CA ASP A 301 -15.89 -19.46 -27.18
C ASP A 301 -17.42 -19.38 -27.39
N GLY A 302 -18.15 -20.43 -26.96
CA GLY A 302 -19.62 -20.47 -27.04
C GLY A 302 -20.37 -19.47 -26.14
N TRP A 303 -19.67 -18.79 -25.24
CA TRP A 303 -20.21 -17.75 -24.37
C TRP A 303 -19.83 -16.33 -24.80
N LEU A 304 -18.90 -16.19 -25.74
CA LEU A 304 -18.49 -14.89 -26.26
C LEU A 304 -19.55 -14.34 -27.23
N PRO A 305 -19.74 -13.01 -27.28
CA PRO A 305 -20.63 -12.41 -28.26
C PRO A 305 -20.23 -12.80 -29.69
N SER A 306 -21.22 -13.15 -30.52
CA SER A 306 -21.02 -13.49 -31.95
C SER A 306 -20.52 -12.32 -32.80
N TRP A 307 -20.51 -11.11 -32.24
CA TRP A 307 -20.20 -9.87 -32.93
C TRP A 307 -19.38 -8.92 -32.03
N SER A 308 -18.88 -7.82 -32.60
CA SER A 308 -17.76 -7.06 -32.02
C SER A 308 -18.06 -5.60 -31.67
N GLY A 309 -19.29 -5.25 -31.32
CA GLY A 309 -19.68 -3.83 -31.24
C GLY A 309 -20.25 -3.35 -29.92
N GLN A 310 -19.89 -3.97 -28.80
CA GLN A 310 -20.09 -3.45 -27.44
C GLN A 310 -19.11 -2.29 -27.16
N HIS A 311 -19.09 -1.28 -28.03
CA HIS A 311 -18.27 -0.08 -27.93
C HIS A 311 -19.05 1.17 -28.28
N LEU A 312 -18.52 2.34 -27.88
CA LEU A 312 -19.12 3.64 -28.18
C LEU A 312 -19.19 3.87 -29.69
N ARG A 313 -20.27 4.50 -30.15
CA ARG A 313 -20.54 4.79 -31.57
C ARG A 313 -21.01 6.22 -31.76
N SER A 314 -20.72 6.80 -32.92
CA SER A 314 -21.23 8.14 -33.25
C SER A 314 -22.75 8.11 -33.46
N GLY A 315 -23.39 9.28 -33.38
CA GLY A 315 -24.82 9.41 -33.67
C GLY A 315 -25.17 9.00 -35.10
N GLU A 316 -24.29 9.23 -36.08
CA GLU A 316 -24.49 8.80 -37.47
C GLU A 316 -24.51 7.28 -37.59
N GLU A 317 -23.57 6.58 -36.92
CA GLU A 317 -23.54 5.13 -36.90
C GLU A 317 -24.83 4.57 -36.27
N MET A 318 -25.27 5.17 -35.17
CA MET A 318 -26.48 4.76 -34.47
C MET A 318 -27.75 5.03 -35.30
N ALA A 319 -27.83 6.18 -35.97
CA ALA A 319 -28.95 6.49 -36.87
C ALA A 319 -29.03 5.54 -38.07
N GLN A 320 -27.89 5.10 -38.62
CA GLN A 320 -27.86 4.10 -39.68
C GLN A 320 -28.35 2.74 -39.18
N ARG A 321 -27.92 2.32 -37.99
CA ARG A 321 -28.28 1.02 -37.40
C ARG A 321 -29.74 0.95 -36.97
N PHE A 322 -30.25 2.03 -36.39
CA PHE A 322 -31.63 2.14 -35.94
C PHE A 322 -32.49 2.93 -36.93
N ALA A 323 -32.19 2.88 -38.23
CA ALA A 323 -32.94 3.60 -39.26
C ALA A 323 -34.44 3.24 -39.27
N ARG A 324 -34.79 2.03 -38.82
CA ARG A 324 -36.18 1.57 -38.65
C ARG A 324 -36.88 2.18 -37.42
N TRP A 325 -36.11 2.65 -36.42
CA TRP A 325 -36.59 3.25 -35.17
C TRP A 325 -35.86 4.58 -34.88
N PRO A 326 -35.98 5.59 -35.74
CA PRO A 326 -35.21 6.84 -35.63
C PRO A 326 -35.46 7.58 -34.31
N ALA A 327 -36.65 7.43 -33.72
CA ALA A 327 -36.98 7.98 -32.41
C ALA A 327 -36.10 7.43 -31.27
N ALA A 328 -35.55 6.22 -31.41
CA ALA A 328 -34.72 5.59 -30.38
C ALA A 328 -33.41 6.36 -30.14
N VAL A 329 -32.77 6.81 -31.23
CA VAL A 329 -31.53 7.60 -31.18
C VAL A 329 -31.80 9.00 -30.63
N ALA A 330 -32.86 9.66 -31.12
CA ALA A 330 -33.24 11.00 -30.66
C ALA A 330 -33.65 11.03 -29.18
N ASN A 331 -34.37 10.00 -28.71
CA ASN A 331 -34.76 9.87 -27.31
C ASN A 331 -33.56 9.60 -26.40
N ALA A 332 -32.57 8.83 -26.84
CA ALA A 332 -31.34 8.60 -26.08
C ALA A 332 -30.63 9.95 -25.81
N ALA A 333 -30.48 10.80 -26.84
CA ALA A 333 -29.92 12.14 -26.68
C ALA A 333 -30.75 13.04 -25.74
N ARG A 334 -32.08 13.01 -25.87
CA ARG A 334 -32.99 13.79 -25.01
C ARG A 334 -32.86 13.37 -23.55
N LEU A 335 -32.99 12.08 -23.26
CA LEU A 335 -32.94 11.54 -21.89
C LEU A 335 -31.55 11.70 -21.28
N GLY A 336 -30.48 11.54 -22.05
CA GLY A 336 -29.11 11.79 -21.58
C GLY A 336 -28.90 13.22 -21.12
N ARG A 337 -29.42 14.21 -21.87
CA ARG A 337 -29.40 15.61 -21.43
C ARG A 337 -30.26 15.88 -20.21
N GLU A 338 -31.45 15.27 -20.14
CA GLU A 338 -32.35 15.45 -18.99
C GLU A 338 -31.79 14.85 -17.69
N ALA A 339 -31.03 13.77 -17.78
CA ALA A 339 -30.41 13.09 -16.63
C ALA A 339 -29.02 13.63 -16.27
N SER A 340 -28.48 14.59 -17.03
CA SER A 340 -27.11 15.05 -16.84
C SER A 340 -26.97 16.12 -15.74
N PHE A 341 -25.98 15.96 -14.86
CA PHE A 341 -25.65 16.91 -13.79
C PHE A 341 -24.19 16.74 -13.33
N PRO A 342 -23.55 17.74 -12.69
CA PRO A 342 -22.19 17.60 -12.17
C PRO A 342 -22.15 16.82 -10.85
N LEU A 343 -21.13 15.98 -10.64
CA LEU A 343 -20.96 15.17 -9.42
C LEU A 343 -20.55 16.00 -8.18
N GLN A 344 -20.01 17.21 -8.36
CA GLN A 344 -19.42 18.05 -7.30
C GLN A 344 -20.37 18.53 -6.18
N LEU A 345 -21.68 18.24 -6.25
CA LEU A 345 -22.71 18.81 -5.36
C LEU A 345 -22.94 18.03 -4.04
N ILE A 346 -22.07 17.09 -3.65
CA ILE A 346 -22.34 16.13 -2.55
C ILE A 346 -21.17 16.01 -1.56
N ALA A 347 -20.44 17.09 -1.23
CA ALA A 347 -19.47 17.06 -0.13
C ALA A 347 -20.22 17.15 1.23
N PRO A 348 -20.20 16.11 2.09
CA PRO A 348 -20.81 16.15 3.43
C PRO A 348 -19.93 16.90 4.43
N ASP A 349 -20.54 17.38 5.52
CA ASP A 349 -19.81 17.92 6.67
C ASP A 349 -19.39 16.78 7.62
N LEU A 350 -18.54 17.09 8.61
CA LEU A 350 -18.25 16.16 9.71
C LEU A 350 -19.45 16.05 10.66
N PRO A 351 -19.71 14.86 11.23
CA PRO A 351 -20.77 14.73 12.22
C PRO A 351 -20.44 15.58 13.46
N PRO A 352 -21.42 16.29 14.04
CA PRO A 352 -21.20 17.11 15.22
C PRO A 352 -20.74 16.22 16.39
N PHE A 353 -19.70 16.66 17.09
CA PHE A 353 -19.11 15.94 18.20
C PHE A 353 -19.98 16.08 19.47
N PRO A 354 -20.24 14.99 20.20
CA PRO A 354 -21.05 15.04 21.42
C PRO A 354 -20.32 15.81 22.54
N CYS A 355 -20.70 17.07 22.76
CA CYS A 355 -20.10 17.93 23.77
C CYS A 355 -20.90 17.91 25.09
N PRO A 356 -20.22 17.82 26.26
CA PRO A 356 -20.88 17.84 27.56
C PRO A 356 -21.45 19.22 27.91
N ASP A 357 -22.41 19.26 28.84
CA ASP A 357 -22.96 20.48 29.46
C ASP A 357 -23.51 21.54 28.48
N GLY A 358 -23.85 21.13 27.25
CA GLY A 358 -24.32 22.04 26.20
C GLY A 358 -23.24 22.97 25.63
N LEU A 359 -21.96 22.67 25.86
CA LEU A 359 -20.85 23.40 25.27
C LEU A 359 -20.84 23.25 23.74
N THR A 360 -20.37 24.29 23.04
CA THR A 360 -20.01 24.14 21.63
C THR A 360 -18.71 23.34 21.47
N GLU A 361 -18.48 22.78 20.29
CA GLU A 361 -17.23 22.06 19.99
C GLU A 361 -15.99 22.91 20.27
N MET A 362 -16.01 24.19 19.90
CA MET A 362 -14.89 25.10 20.14
C MET A 362 -14.69 25.37 21.63
N GLN A 363 -15.76 25.60 22.39
CA GLN A 363 -15.67 25.81 23.85
C GLN A 363 -15.12 24.57 24.55
N TYR A 364 -15.54 23.38 24.13
CA TYR A 364 -15.05 22.14 24.71
C TYR A 364 -13.60 21.88 24.34
N LEU A 365 -13.20 22.11 23.08
CA LEU A 365 -11.81 22.02 22.64
C LEU A 365 -10.91 22.95 23.46
N ARG A 366 -11.27 24.24 23.59
CA ARG A 366 -10.52 25.21 24.40
C ARG A 366 -10.32 24.72 25.83
N ARG A 367 -11.38 24.23 26.48
CA ARG A 367 -11.30 23.69 27.86
C ARG A 367 -10.27 22.56 27.95
N LEU A 368 -10.39 21.54 27.08
CA LEU A 368 -9.48 20.40 27.07
C LEU A 368 -8.03 20.81 26.78
N THR A 369 -7.84 21.75 25.86
CA THR A 369 -6.51 22.25 25.49
C THR A 369 -5.85 22.98 26.66
N TYR A 370 -6.54 23.88 27.36
CA TYR A 370 -5.94 24.57 28.51
C TYR A 370 -5.66 23.64 29.68
N GLU A 371 -6.54 22.66 29.97
CA GLU A 371 -6.29 21.64 30.99
C GLU A 371 -5.03 20.81 30.65
N GLY A 372 -4.87 20.43 29.39
CA GLY A 372 -3.67 19.76 28.89
C GLY A 372 -2.42 20.65 28.96
N ALA A 373 -2.56 21.92 28.60
CA ALA A 373 -1.46 22.88 28.58
C ALA A 373 -0.88 23.13 29.97
N GLU A 374 -1.73 23.29 31.00
CA GLU A 374 -1.26 23.43 32.38
C GLU A 374 -0.50 22.18 32.85
N ARG A 375 -0.94 21.00 32.42
CA ARG A 375 -0.29 19.74 32.79
C ARG A 375 1.08 19.57 32.15
N TRP A 376 1.24 19.97 30.89
CA TRP A 376 2.43 19.66 30.10
C TRP A 376 3.41 20.82 29.93
N PHE A 377 2.92 22.06 29.94
CA PHE A 377 3.74 23.27 29.85
C PHE A 377 3.86 24.02 31.19
N GLY A 378 3.02 23.72 32.19
CA GLY A 378 2.95 24.50 33.43
C GLY A 378 4.26 24.59 34.23
N GLY A 379 5.16 23.62 34.08
CA GLY A 379 6.48 23.60 34.72
C GLY A 379 7.66 23.89 33.79
N GLU A 380 7.42 24.13 32.50
CA GLU A 380 8.47 24.28 31.49
C GLU A 380 8.95 25.74 31.35
N PRO A 381 10.23 25.98 31.02
CA PRO A 381 10.77 27.34 30.87
C PRO A 381 10.06 28.18 29.80
N HIS A 382 9.48 27.53 28.79
CA HIS A 382 8.79 28.16 27.67
C HIS A 382 7.25 28.17 27.82
N ARG A 383 6.74 28.04 29.04
CA ARG A 383 5.30 28.05 29.35
C ARG A 383 4.56 29.20 28.67
N ASP A 384 4.98 30.45 28.89
CA ASP A 384 4.24 31.62 28.40
C ASP A 384 4.16 31.64 26.87
N LYS A 385 5.27 31.29 26.19
CA LYS A 385 5.30 31.12 24.72
C LYS A 385 4.34 30.02 24.26
N ALA A 386 4.21 28.92 25.01
CA ALA A 386 3.30 27.84 24.67
C ALA A 386 1.83 28.27 24.77
N PHE A 387 1.45 29.03 25.81
CA PHE A 387 0.08 29.55 25.95
C PHE A 387 -0.25 30.60 24.87
N GLU A 388 0.69 31.47 24.50
CA GLU A 388 0.52 32.40 23.37
C GLU A 388 0.30 31.65 22.05
N MET A 389 1.10 30.62 21.79
CA MET A 389 0.96 29.79 20.57
C MET A 389 -0.36 29.03 20.56
N ILE A 390 -0.78 28.46 21.69
CA ILE A 390 -2.07 27.76 21.82
C ILE A 390 -3.23 28.69 21.47
N GLU A 391 -3.21 29.96 21.93
CA GLU A 391 -4.29 30.90 21.61
C GLU A 391 -4.36 31.19 20.10
N HIS A 392 -3.20 31.46 19.47
CA HIS A 392 -3.11 31.65 18.02
C HIS A 392 -3.63 30.44 17.23
N GLU A 393 -3.24 29.23 17.63
CA GLU A 393 -3.73 28.00 17.00
C GLU A 393 -5.25 27.83 17.15
N LEU A 394 -5.79 28.08 18.35
CA LEU A 394 -7.23 27.98 18.62
C LEU A 394 -8.04 29.00 17.81
N GLU A 395 -7.54 30.23 17.64
CA GLU A 395 -8.16 31.25 16.77
C GLU A 395 -8.21 30.78 15.31
N ILE A 396 -7.14 30.19 14.79
CA ILE A 396 -7.12 29.65 13.41
C ILE A 396 -8.07 28.46 13.26
N ILE A 397 -8.12 27.56 14.24
CA ILE A 397 -9.02 26.40 14.23
C ILE A 397 -10.49 26.86 14.23
N GLU A 398 -10.81 27.90 15.00
CA GLU A 398 -12.15 28.50 15.06
C GLU A 398 -12.50 29.19 13.72
N GLN A 399 -11.57 29.96 13.15
CA GLN A 399 -11.78 30.62 11.84
C GLN A 399 -12.03 29.63 10.70
N LEU A 400 -11.36 28.48 10.72
CA LEU A 400 -11.49 27.44 9.69
C LEU A 400 -12.58 26.41 9.99
N ASN A 401 -13.30 26.55 11.11
CA ASN A 401 -14.37 25.66 11.52
C ASN A 401 -13.96 24.17 11.61
N PHE A 402 -12.81 23.89 12.22
CA PHE A 402 -12.34 22.50 12.46
C PHE A 402 -12.38 21.99 13.91
N PRO A 403 -13.12 22.56 14.89
CA PRO A 403 -13.04 22.06 16.27
C PRO A 403 -13.51 20.60 16.40
N GLY A 404 -14.60 20.20 15.72
CA GLY A 404 -15.07 18.81 15.70
C GLY A 404 -14.02 17.81 15.21
N TYR A 405 -13.20 18.19 14.20
CA TYR A 405 -12.13 17.33 13.69
C TYR A 405 -11.09 17.02 14.78
N PHE A 406 -10.63 18.05 15.52
CA PHE A 406 -9.67 17.87 16.62
C PHE A 406 -10.27 17.05 17.77
N LEU A 407 -11.56 17.23 18.08
CA LEU A 407 -12.25 16.47 19.13
C LEU A 407 -12.36 14.98 18.78
N VAL A 408 -12.67 14.65 17.52
CA VAL A 408 -12.72 13.25 17.05
C VAL A 408 -11.35 12.58 17.19
N VAL A 409 -10.30 13.23 16.71
CA VAL A 409 -8.91 12.71 16.80
C VAL A 409 -8.46 12.57 18.26
N TRP A 410 -8.75 13.58 19.09
CA TRP A 410 -8.49 13.53 20.53
C TRP A 410 -9.21 12.35 21.19
N ASP A 411 -10.48 12.11 20.86
CA ASP A 411 -11.25 11.05 21.48
C ASP A 411 -10.76 9.66 21.09
N ILE A 412 -10.34 9.46 19.84
CA ILE A 412 -9.68 8.23 19.39
C ILE A 412 -8.37 8.02 20.17
N ALA A 413 -7.53 9.05 20.29
CA ALA A 413 -6.28 8.97 21.06
C ALA A 413 -6.54 8.70 22.56
N ARG A 414 -7.58 9.32 23.14
CA ARG A 414 -8.04 9.08 24.51
C ARG A 414 -8.52 7.64 24.69
N PHE A 415 -9.28 7.11 23.74
CA PHE A 415 -9.74 5.72 23.75
C PHE A 415 -8.54 4.76 23.78
N CYS A 416 -7.57 4.94 22.87
CA CYS A 416 -6.36 4.13 22.84
C CYS A 416 -5.65 4.13 24.20
N ARG A 417 -5.42 5.32 24.78
CA ARG A 417 -4.81 5.45 26.12
C ARG A 417 -5.63 4.73 27.21
N SER A 418 -6.96 4.88 27.20
CA SER A 418 -7.84 4.22 28.19
C SER A 418 -7.81 2.69 28.12
N LYS A 419 -7.42 2.13 26.96
CA LYS A 419 -7.27 0.70 26.71
C LYS A 419 -5.83 0.21 26.79
N GLY A 420 -4.89 1.09 27.16
CA GLY A 420 -3.46 0.79 27.19
C GLY A 420 -2.87 0.48 25.80
N ILE A 421 -3.48 1.00 24.73
CA ILE A 421 -2.99 0.89 23.35
C ILE A 421 -2.06 2.08 23.09
N LEU A 422 -0.81 1.78 22.74
CA LEU A 422 0.15 2.78 22.29
C LEU A 422 -0.32 3.39 20.96
N CYS A 423 -0.45 4.70 20.94
CA CYS A 423 -0.73 5.46 19.74
C CYS A 423 0.07 6.77 19.71
N GLN A 424 0.39 7.24 18.51
CA GLN A 424 1.12 8.49 18.30
C GLN A 424 0.63 9.19 17.04
N GLY A 425 0.22 10.45 17.18
CA GLY A 425 -0.01 11.35 16.06
C GLY A 425 1.31 11.71 15.37
N ARG A 426 1.31 11.77 14.04
CA ARG A 426 2.51 12.04 13.24
C ARG A 426 2.26 13.09 12.15
N GLY A 427 3.30 13.36 11.36
CA GLY A 427 3.20 14.23 10.19
C GLY A 427 3.20 15.69 10.60
N SER A 428 2.42 16.51 9.90
CA SER A 428 2.30 17.93 10.21
C SER A 428 1.60 18.19 11.56
N ALA A 429 0.77 17.26 12.05
CA ALA A 429 0.09 17.41 13.34
C ALA A 429 1.05 17.70 14.50
N ALA A 430 2.30 17.20 14.43
CA ALA A 430 3.33 17.45 15.43
C ALA A 430 3.88 18.91 15.44
N ASN A 431 3.42 19.79 14.54
CA ASN A 431 3.69 21.24 14.62
C ASN A 431 2.69 21.98 15.52
N SER A 432 1.65 21.33 16.05
CA SER A 432 0.59 21.99 16.81
C SER A 432 0.74 21.80 18.32
N ALA A 433 0.82 22.90 19.05
CA ALA A 433 0.81 22.94 20.51
C ALA A 433 -0.53 22.46 21.06
N VAL A 434 -1.64 22.71 20.36
CA VAL A 434 -2.97 22.16 20.67
C VAL A 434 -2.95 20.63 20.61
N CYS A 435 -2.42 20.03 19.54
CA CYS A 435 -2.29 18.58 19.41
C CYS A 435 -1.44 17.96 20.52
N PHE A 436 -0.34 18.62 20.92
CA PHE A 436 0.51 18.15 22.01
C PHE A 436 -0.19 18.24 23.37
N ALA A 437 -0.86 19.36 23.67
CA ALA A 437 -1.63 19.53 24.90
C ALA A 437 -2.73 18.47 25.06
N LEU A 438 -3.37 18.08 23.95
CA LEU A 438 -4.40 17.03 23.88
C LEU A 438 -3.83 15.60 23.93
N GLN A 439 -2.50 15.43 23.97
CA GLN A 439 -1.80 14.16 23.85
C GLN A 439 -2.14 13.39 22.56
N ILE A 440 -2.41 14.12 21.47
CA ILE A 440 -2.51 13.52 20.14
C ILE A 440 -1.09 13.24 19.63
N THR A 441 -0.17 14.17 19.83
CA THR A 441 1.25 14.05 19.45
C THR A 441 2.13 13.95 20.69
N ALA A 442 3.33 13.39 20.53
CA ALA A 442 4.29 13.20 21.62
C ALA A 442 5.46 14.20 21.60
N VAL A 443 5.44 15.16 20.66
CA VAL A 443 6.53 16.12 20.41
C VAL A 443 6.09 17.50 20.85
N ASP A 444 6.90 18.18 21.65
CA ASP A 444 6.70 19.58 22.04
C ASP A 444 7.11 20.52 20.89
N PRO A 445 6.16 21.14 20.17
CA PRO A 445 6.47 22.00 19.03
C PRO A 445 7.07 23.34 19.45
N VAL A 446 6.84 23.78 20.69
CA VAL A 446 7.31 25.08 21.20
C VAL A 446 8.79 25.00 21.51
N PHE A 447 9.23 23.90 22.13
CA PHE A 447 10.64 23.61 22.40
C PHE A 447 11.48 23.53 21.10
N TYR A 448 10.94 22.88 20.07
CA TYR A 448 11.61 22.74 18.78
C TYR A 448 11.35 23.91 17.80
N ASP A 449 10.62 24.95 18.20
CA ASP A 449 10.30 26.11 17.35
C ASP A 449 9.68 25.71 15.99
N LEU A 450 8.76 24.73 16.02
CA LEU A 450 8.07 24.23 14.85
C LEU A 450 6.99 25.22 14.37
N MET A 451 6.74 25.27 13.05
CA MET A 451 5.79 26.21 12.46
C MET A 451 4.39 25.59 12.30
N PHE A 452 3.41 26.12 13.03
CA PHE A 452 2.01 25.68 12.96
C PHE A 452 1.42 25.79 11.55
N GLU A 453 1.77 26.82 10.76
CA GLU A 453 1.18 27.04 9.44
C GLU A 453 1.56 25.98 8.41
N ARG A 454 2.56 25.14 8.71
CA ARG A 454 2.82 23.93 7.92
C ARG A 454 1.70 22.89 8.08
N PHE A 455 1.04 22.90 9.22
CA PHE A 455 -0.09 22.02 9.53
C PHE A 455 -1.42 22.62 9.06
N LEU A 456 -1.73 23.84 9.48
CA LEU A 456 -2.99 24.49 9.19
C LEU A 456 -2.78 25.97 8.87
N ALA A 457 -3.24 26.41 7.70
CA ALA A 457 -3.11 27.79 7.24
C ALA A 457 -4.46 28.29 6.71
N PRO A 458 -4.92 29.51 7.06
CA PRO A 458 -6.23 30.03 6.65
C PRO A 458 -6.44 30.06 5.12
N GLU A 459 -5.40 30.33 4.35
CA GLU A 459 -5.42 30.46 2.89
C GLU A 459 -5.64 29.12 2.18
N ARG A 460 -5.58 28.00 2.91
CA ARG A 460 -5.73 26.65 2.37
C ARG A 460 -7.20 26.28 2.17
N GLY A 461 -8.07 26.59 3.13
CA GLY A 461 -9.48 26.15 3.13
C GLY A 461 -9.71 24.63 3.07
N GLU A 462 -8.66 23.80 3.14
CA GLU A 462 -8.76 22.33 3.14
C GLU A 462 -8.62 21.78 4.58
N PRO A 463 -9.27 20.65 4.89
CA PRO A 463 -9.12 19.97 6.18
C PRO A 463 -7.66 19.63 6.53
N PRO A 464 -7.28 19.71 7.82
CA PRO A 464 -6.02 19.15 8.30
C PRO A 464 -6.00 17.62 8.14
N ASP A 465 -4.80 17.05 7.96
CA ASP A 465 -4.60 15.60 7.86
C ASP A 465 -3.82 15.14 9.12
N ILE A 466 -4.53 14.67 10.14
CA ILE A 466 -3.93 14.09 11.35
C ILE A 466 -3.93 12.56 11.24
N ASP A 467 -2.75 12.02 10.92
CA ASP A 467 -2.46 10.59 10.96
C ASP A 467 -2.20 10.13 12.40
N ILE A 468 -2.85 9.04 12.83
CA ILE A 468 -2.55 8.36 14.11
C ILE A 468 -1.94 6.98 13.81
N ASP A 469 -0.71 6.77 14.24
CA ASP A 469 -0.11 5.44 14.32
C ASP A 469 -0.60 4.74 15.60
N ILE A 470 -1.07 3.51 15.47
CA ILE A 470 -1.63 2.66 16.54
C ILE A 470 -0.90 1.31 16.47
N GLU A 471 -0.77 0.60 17.59
CA GLU A 471 -0.36 -0.82 17.60
C GLU A 471 -1.06 -1.62 16.50
N SER A 472 -0.30 -2.33 15.66
CA SER A 472 -0.83 -3.04 14.50
C SER A 472 -1.93 -4.04 14.87
N ASP A 473 -1.76 -4.71 16.01
CA ASP A 473 -2.54 -5.88 16.38
C ASP A 473 -3.82 -5.48 17.10
N ARG A 474 -3.82 -4.29 17.72
CA ARG A 474 -4.96 -3.71 18.45
C ARG A 474 -5.65 -2.58 17.70
N ARG A 475 -5.17 -2.25 16.49
CA ARG A 475 -5.77 -1.22 15.62
C ARG A 475 -7.25 -1.46 15.33
N GLU A 476 -7.65 -2.73 15.25
CA GLU A 476 -9.06 -3.09 15.02
C GLU A 476 -9.97 -2.53 16.13
N GLU A 477 -9.52 -2.53 17.39
CA GLU A 477 -10.31 -2.00 18.51
C GLU A 477 -10.62 -0.51 18.31
N ALA A 478 -9.66 0.28 17.81
CA ALA A 478 -9.87 1.70 17.52
C ALA A 478 -10.83 1.92 16.33
N ILE A 479 -10.73 1.10 15.28
CA ILE A 479 -11.66 1.15 14.14
C ILE A 479 -13.08 0.82 14.60
N GLN A 480 -13.25 -0.23 15.40
CA GLN A 480 -14.55 -0.63 15.93
C GLN A 480 -15.13 0.42 16.88
N TYR A 481 -14.29 1.07 17.70
CA TYR A 481 -14.70 2.21 18.51
C TYR A 481 -15.32 3.34 17.69
N VAL A 482 -14.71 3.71 16.55
CA VAL A 482 -15.27 4.72 15.65
C VAL A 482 -16.61 4.27 15.07
N TYR A 483 -16.75 2.99 14.68
CA TYR A 483 -18.03 2.46 14.22
C TYR A 483 -19.11 2.43 15.31
N GLU A 484 -18.75 2.14 16.55
CA GLU A 484 -19.67 2.16 17.70
C GLU A 484 -20.14 3.58 18.03
N LEU A 485 -19.25 4.57 17.92
CA LEU A 485 -19.55 5.96 18.24
C LEU A 485 -20.39 6.65 17.16
N HIS A 486 -19.99 6.53 15.89
CA HIS A 486 -20.62 7.27 14.78
C HIS A 486 -21.63 6.43 14.00
N GLY A 487 -21.63 5.11 14.16
CA GLY A 487 -22.46 4.18 13.40
C GLY A 487 -21.86 3.82 12.03
N ARG A 488 -22.10 2.59 11.60
CA ARG A 488 -21.60 2.03 10.33
C ARG A 488 -22.18 2.66 9.07
N GLU A 489 -23.27 3.41 9.22
CA GLU A 489 -23.89 4.16 8.12
C GLU A 489 -23.23 5.51 7.91
N HIS A 490 -22.55 6.08 8.91
CA HIS A 490 -21.90 7.40 8.84
C HIS A 490 -20.39 7.32 8.76
N ALA A 491 -19.81 6.13 8.97
CA ALA A 491 -18.37 5.91 8.90
C ALA A 491 -18.05 4.65 8.10
N ALA A 492 -16.96 4.69 7.32
CA ALA A 492 -16.48 3.56 6.54
C ALA A 492 -14.98 3.66 6.26
N GLN A 493 -14.32 2.52 6.08
CA GLN A 493 -12.93 2.48 5.63
C GLN A 493 -12.85 2.90 4.15
N VAL A 494 -11.77 3.55 3.76
CA VAL A 494 -11.49 3.91 2.36
C VAL A 494 -11.01 2.66 1.62
N ALA A 495 -11.37 2.52 0.35
CA ALA A 495 -10.85 1.44 -0.47
C ALA A 495 -9.45 1.71 -1.01
N ASN A 496 -8.81 0.66 -1.50
CA ASN A 496 -7.67 0.77 -2.39
C ASN A 496 -7.97 0.01 -3.67
N VAL A 497 -7.87 0.65 -4.83
CA VAL A 497 -8.06 -0.02 -6.12
C VAL A 497 -6.78 -0.75 -6.50
N ILE A 498 -6.78 -2.08 -6.32
CA ILE A 498 -5.62 -2.91 -6.69
C ILE A 498 -5.59 -3.06 -8.20
N THR A 499 -4.53 -2.54 -8.82
CA THR A 499 -4.35 -2.60 -10.27
C THR A 499 -3.49 -3.78 -10.72
N TYR A 500 -3.63 -4.17 -11.99
CA TYR A 500 -2.78 -5.17 -12.61
C TYR A 500 -1.32 -4.71 -12.67
N ARG A 501 -0.44 -5.51 -12.05
CA ARG A 501 1.02 -5.36 -12.16
C ARG A 501 1.57 -6.29 -13.25
N PRO A 502 2.76 -6.03 -13.81
CA PRO A 502 3.32 -6.78 -14.94
C PRO A 502 3.25 -8.30 -14.79
N LYS A 503 3.66 -8.82 -13.61
CA LYS A 503 3.63 -10.26 -13.30
C LYS A 503 2.21 -10.84 -13.32
N SER A 504 1.26 -10.18 -12.65
CA SER A 504 -0.14 -10.63 -12.63
C SER A 504 -0.80 -10.51 -13.99
N ALA A 505 -0.48 -9.47 -14.76
CA ALA A 505 -1.03 -9.27 -16.10
C ALA A 505 -0.59 -10.40 -17.04
N VAL A 506 0.71 -10.71 -17.09
CA VAL A 506 1.23 -11.82 -17.90
C VAL A 506 0.66 -13.17 -17.45
N ARG A 507 0.57 -13.42 -16.15
CA ARG A 507 0.00 -14.67 -15.63
C ARG A 507 -1.47 -14.87 -16.05
N ASP A 508 -2.29 -13.83 -15.92
CA ASP A 508 -3.73 -13.93 -16.21
C ASP A 508 -4.00 -13.91 -17.73
N VAL A 509 -3.27 -13.12 -18.52
CA VAL A 509 -3.35 -13.15 -20.00
C VAL A 509 -2.86 -14.49 -20.55
N ALA A 510 -1.75 -15.04 -20.02
CA ALA A 510 -1.28 -16.35 -20.45
C ALA A 510 -2.31 -17.46 -20.17
N ARG A 511 -3.05 -17.36 -19.05
CA ARG A 511 -4.17 -18.27 -18.77
C ARG A 511 -5.30 -18.10 -19.79
N ALA A 512 -5.73 -16.87 -20.04
CA ALA A 512 -6.78 -16.58 -21.02
C ALA A 512 -6.43 -17.12 -22.42
N LEU A 513 -5.16 -17.05 -22.81
CA LEU A 513 -4.66 -17.58 -24.07
C LEU A 513 -4.38 -19.10 -24.06
N GLY A 514 -4.68 -19.82 -22.98
CA GLY A 514 -4.63 -21.29 -22.92
C GLY A 514 -3.27 -21.91 -22.54
N TYR A 515 -2.30 -21.14 -22.04
CA TYR A 515 -1.00 -21.67 -21.63
C TYR A 515 -1.06 -22.41 -20.28
N SER A 516 -0.22 -23.43 -20.09
CA SER A 516 -0.23 -24.27 -18.88
C SER A 516 0.21 -23.53 -17.60
N PRO A 517 -0.24 -23.95 -16.39
CA PRO A 517 0.18 -23.33 -15.13
C PRO A 517 1.70 -23.25 -14.93
N GLY A 518 2.44 -24.27 -15.38
CA GLY A 518 3.91 -24.28 -15.32
C GLY A 518 4.54 -23.18 -16.18
N GLN A 519 4.02 -22.94 -17.39
CA GLN A 519 4.47 -21.84 -18.27
C GLN A 519 4.10 -20.48 -17.68
N GLN A 520 2.87 -20.33 -17.15
CA GLN A 520 2.42 -19.10 -16.49
C GLN A 520 3.36 -18.72 -15.33
N ASP A 521 3.71 -19.69 -14.48
CA ASP A 521 4.60 -19.46 -13.33
C ASP A 521 6.04 -19.18 -13.75
N ALA A 522 6.55 -19.84 -14.79
CA ALA A 522 7.89 -19.59 -15.34
C ALA A 522 8.00 -18.15 -15.88
N TRP A 523 7.11 -17.75 -16.79
CA TRP A 523 7.10 -16.42 -17.38
C TRP A 523 6.88 -15.30 -16.35
N SER A 524 5.94 -15.50 -15.42
CA SER A 524 5.72 -14.53 -14.33
C SER A 524 6.95 -14.37 -13.43
N LYS A 525 7.76 -15.43 -13.24
CA LYS A 525 9.01 -15.36 -12.48
C LYS A 525 10.11 -14.66 -13.28
N GLU A 526 10.16 -14.80 -14.60
CA GLU A 526 11.17 -14.14 -15.44
C GLU A 526 11.06 -12.61 -15.43
N ILE A 527 9.83 -12.07 -15.36
CA ILE A 527 9.56 -10.64 -15.30
C ILE A 527 10.13 -10.02 -14.02
N GLU A 528 10.87 -8.93 -14.18
CA GLU A 528 11.45 -8.20 -13.05
C GLU A 528 10.39 -7.31 -12.39
N GLN A 529 10.47 -7.18 -11.06
CA GLN A 529 9.60 -6.25 -10.36
C GLN A 529 10.01 -4.82 -10.70
N GLY A 530 9.13 -4.05 -11.34
CA GLY A 530 9.43 -2.69 -11.83
C GLY A 530 9.52 -2.58 -13.35
N TYR A 531 9.40 -3.69 -14.08
CA TYR A 531 9.32 -3.69 -15.55
C TYR A 531 7.99 -3.05 -15.99
N TYR A 532 7.99 -1.79 -16.44
CA TYR A 532 6.83 -1.14 -17.04
C TYR A 532 6.97 -1.20 -18.56
N TRP A 533 5.98 -1.75 -19.26
CA TRP A 533 6.00 -1.73 -20.72
C TRP A 533 5.81 -0.30 -21.21
N SER A 534 6.79 0.26 -21.92
CA SER A 534 6.57 1.41 -22.80
C SER A 534 6.19 0.87 -24.18
N TYR A 535 4.96 0.38 -24.35
CA TYR A 535 4.48 0.04 -25.68
C TYR A 535 3.84 1.27 -26.30
N THR A 536 4.51 1.90 -27.25
CA THR A 536 3.82 2.70 -28.27
C THR A 536 3.12 1.70 -29.20
N PRO A 537 1.79 1.78 -29.37
CA PRO A 537 1.11 0.96 -30.35
C PRO A 537 1.61 1.33 -31.73
N SER A 538 2.52 0.52 -32.28
CA SER A 538 2.63 0.41 -33.72
C SER A 538 1.35 -0.28 -34.16
N HIS A 539 0.31 0.52 -34.46
CA HIS A 539 -0.77 0.04 -35.29
C HIS A 539 -0.13 -0.62 -36.50
N PRO A 540 -0.32 -1.93 -36.74
CA PRO A 540 -0.10 -2.47 -38.06
C PRO A 540 -1.20 -1.80 -38.89
N GLY A 541 -0.85 -0.70 -39.55
CA GLY A 541 -1.70 -0.11 -40.56
C GLY A 541 -2.14 -1.22 -41.50
N ALA A 542 -3.42 -1.17 -41.89
CA ALA A 542 -4.01 -2.05 -42.89
C ALA A 542 -3.08 -2.15 -44.12
N GLY A 543 -2.29 -3.21 -44.16
CA GLY A 543 -1.31 -3.50 -45.19
C GLY A 543 -1.87 -4.58 -46.07
N ASP A 544 -2.35 -4.14 -47.23
CA ASP A 544 -2.69 -4.91 -48.42
C ASP A 544 -1.89 -6.23 -48.56
N LEU A 545 -2.60 -7.36 -48.61
CA LEU A 545 -2.07 -8.73 -48.74
C LEU A 545 -1.52 -9.04 -50.15
N SER A 546 -1.12 -8.03 -50.94
CA SER A 546 -0.79 -8.19 -52.36
C SER A 546 0.52 -7.54 -52.83
N ALA A 547 1.51 -7.35 -51.95
CA ALA A 547 2.85 -6.94 -52.36
C ALA A 547 3.89 -8.08 -52.17
N PRO A 548 4.69 -8.44 -53.20
CA PRO A 548 5.72 -9.47 -53.08
C PRO A 548 6.89 -8.97 -52.21
N GLN A 549 7.41 -9.84 -51.35
CA GLN A 549 8.55 -9.53 -50.50
C GLN A 549 9.77 -9.06 -51.32
N PRO A 550 10.38 -7.90 -51.00
CA PRO A 550 11.64 -7.53 -51.61
C PRO A 550 12.76 -8.39 -51.01
N THR A 551 13.49 -9.02 -51.92
CA THR A 551 14.72 -9.79 -51.72
C THR A 551 15.82 -9.00 -51.02
N ALA A 552 16.58 -9.73 -50.21
CA ALA A 552 17.74 -9.28 -49.43
C ALA A 552 18.78 -8.46 -50.22
N LEU A 553 19.27 -7.39 -49.58
CA LEU A 553 20.56 -6.74 -49.87
C LEU A 553 21.29 -6.46 -48.53
N PRO A 554 22.63 -6.59 -48.47
CA PRO A 554 23.39 -6.53 -47.23
C PRO A 554 23.88 -5.11 -46.87
N ASP A 555 24.10 -4.92 -45.57
CA ASP A 555 25.01 -3.99 -44.90
C ASP A 555 24.96 -2.49 -45.26
N ARG A 556 24.27 -1.74 -44.40
CA ARG A 556 24.68 -0.39 -44.00
C ARG A 556 24.19 -0.11 -42.59
N GLU A 557 25.11 -0.13 -41.62
CA GLU A 557 24.85 0.36 -40.26
C GLU A 557 24.42 1.84 -40.31
N PRO A 558 23.28 2.22 -39.70
CA PRO A 558 23.01 3.61 -39.40
C PRO A 558 23.87 4.04 -38.20
N PRO A 559 24.33 5.31 -38.16
CA PRO A 559 25.13 5.82 -37.04
C PRO A 559 24.32 5.82 -35.73
N PRO A 560 24.97 5.65 -34.57
CA PRO A 560 24.27 5.58 -33.29
C PRO A 560 23.66 6.95 -32.96
N SER A 561 22.34 7.06 -33.09
CA SER A 561 21.60 8.16 -32.48
C SER A 561 21.57 7.95 -30.97
N LEU A 562 22.29 8.80 -30.24
CA LEU A 562 22.11 9.02 -28.81
C LEU A 562 20.71 9.58 -28.56
N GLY A 563 19.75 8.73 -28.20
CA GLY A 563 18.40 9.16 -27.86
C GLY A 563 17.49 7.99 -27.50
N ALA A 564 17.00 8.00 -26.25
CA ALA A 564 16.16 7.02 -25.55
C ALA A 564 16.89 5.75 -25.04
N PRO A 565 16.70 5.37 -23.76
CA PRO A 565 17.12 4.06 -23.28
C PRO A 565 16.39 2.99 -24.10
N ALA A 566 17.12 2.01 -24.62
CA ALA A 566 16.53 0.85 -25.25
C ALA A 566 15.59 0.16 -24.23
N PRO A 567 14.39 -0.29 -24.63
CA PRO A 567 13.55 -1.08 -23.75
C PRO A 567 14.37 -2.29 -23.27
N ASP A 568 14.28 -2.59 -21.97
CA ASP A 568 14.90 -3.79 -21.40
C ASP A 568 14.59 -4.99 -22.32
N PRO A 569 15.57 -5.87 -22.62
CA PRO A 569 15.34 -6.96 -23.55
C PRO A 569 14.14 -7.80 -23.10
N ILE A 570 13.14 -7.88 -23.97
CA ILE A 570 11.96 -8.74 -23.80
C ILE A 570 12.46 -10.13 -23.41
N PRO A 571 11.94 -10.77 -22.35
CA PRO A 571 12.29 -12.16 -22.06
C PRO A 571 12.01 -13.00 -23.31
N ALA A 572 13.06 -13.58 -23.89
CA ALA A 572 13.02 -14.18 -25.24
C ALA A 572 11.99 -15.31 -25.40
N ASP A 573 11.46 -15.82 -24.29
CA ASP A 573 10.59 -16.98 -24.22
C ASP A 573 9.09 -16.64 -24.00
N ILE A 574 8.71 -15.36 -23.84
CA ILE A 574 7.30 -14.95 -23.68
C ILE A 574 6.69 -14.59 -25.06
N PRO A 575 5.56 -15.20 -25.47
CA PRO A 575 4.91 -14.89 -26.74
C PRO A 575 4.51 -13.41 -26.89
N PRO A 576 4.76 -12.76 -28.05
CA PRO A 576 4.46 -11.33 -28.26
C PRO A 576 3.00 -10.93 -27.97
N ARG A 577 2.03 -11.81 -28.27
CA ARG A 577 0.61 -11.57 -27.98
C ARG A 577 0.30 -11.51 -26.48
N VAL A 578 0.99 -12.32 -25.66
CA VAL A 578 0.85 -12.28 -24.20
C VAL A 578 1.34 -10.92 -23.69
N LEU A 579 2.47 -10.44 -24.20
CA LEU A 579 3.07 -9.17 -23.80
C LEU A 579 2.21 -7.97 -24.20
N ALA A 580 1.69 -7.96 -25.44
CA ALA A 580 0.85 -6.86 -25.94
C ALA A 580 -0.42 -6.70 -25.08
N LEU A 581 -1.17 -7.79 -24.86
CA LEU A 581 -2.37 -7.76 -24.02
C LEU A 581 -2.05 -7.49 -22.55
N ALA A 582 -0.95 -8.03 -22.02
CA ALA A 582 -0.52 -7.74 -20.65
C ALA A 582 -0.10 -6.28 -20.47
N ALA A 583 0.40 -5.63 -21.52
CA ALA A 583 0.72 -4.21 -21.51
C ALA A 583 -0.52 -3.33 -21.49
N GLU A 584 -1.54 -3.65 -22.30
CA GLU A 584 -2.83 -2.96 -22.25
C GLU A 584 -3.58 -3.20 -20.93
N LEU A 585 -3.49 -4.41 -20.37
CA LEU A 585 -4.12 -4.76 -19.09
C LEU A 585 -3.43 -4.08 -17.90
N GLN A 586 -2.16 -3.70 -18.03
CA GLN A 586 -1.40 -3.13 -16.92
C GLN A 586 -2.05 -1.84 -16.40
N ASN A 587 -2.00 -1.63 -15.09
CA ASN A 587 -2.60 -0.50 -14.38
C ASN A 587 -4.14 -0.44 -14.40
N THR A 588 -4.83 -1.33 -15.13
CA THR A 588 -6.29 -1.44 -15.04
C THR A 588 -6.73 -1.96 -13.64
N PRO A 589 -7.90 -1.56 -13.14
CA PRO A 589 -8.46 -2.07 -11.89
C PRO A 589 -8.65 -3.60 -11.93
N ARG A 590 -8.17 -4.31 -10.91
CA ARG A 590 -8.31 -5.77 -10.78
C ARG A 590 -9.36 -6.17 -9.76
N HIS A 591 -9.32 -5.54 -8.58
CA HIS A 591 -10.28 -5.74 -7.50
C HIS A 591 -10.11 -4.64 -6.44
N LEU A 592 -11.16 -4.45 -5.62
CA LEU A 592 -11.08 -3.58 -4.47
C LEU A 592 -10.27 -4.23 -3.33
N GLY A 593 -9.39 -3.48 -2.70
CA GLY A 593 -8.72 -3.75 -1.44
C GLY A 593 -9.19 -2.78 -0.34
N ILE A 594 -8.73 -2.98 0.88
CA ILE A 594 -8.99 -2.05 1.99
C ILE A 594 -7.76 -1.14 2.11
N HIS A 595 -7.96 0.18 2.22
CA HIS A 595 -6.86 1.10 2.50
C HIS A 595 -6.22 0.73 3.85
N SER A 596 -4.92 0.97 3.99
CA SER A 596 -4.16 0.51 5.15
C SER A 596 -4.56 1.21 6.45
N GLY A 597 -5.13 2.42 6.39
CA GLY A 597 -5.65 3.11 7.59
C GLY A 597 -6.77 4.12 7.37
N GLY A 598 -7.17 4.38 6.12
CA GLY A 598 -8.03 5.52 5.80
C GLY A 598 -9.47 5.24 6.19
N MET A 599 -10.09 6.16 6.90
CA MET A 599 -11.47 6.12 7.33
C MET A 599 -12.13 7.45 7.03
N VAL A 600 -13.38 7.43 6.58
CA VAL A 600 -14.19 8.62 6.32
C VAL A 600 -15.34 8.65 7.30
N MET A 601 -15.72 9.85 7.73
CA MET A 601 -16.88 10.12 8.58
C MET A 601 -17.69 11.26 7.98
N CYS A 602 -19.02 11.16 8.06
CA CYS A 602 -19.96 12.13 7.50
C CYS A 602 -21.08 12.43 8.50
N ASP A 603 -21.61 13.65 8.44
CA ASP A 603 -22.77 14.11 9.21
C ASP A 603 -24.09 13.42 8.83
N ARG A 604 -24.20 13.07 7.55
CA ARG A 604 -25.24 12.21 6.97
C ARG A 604 -24.71 10.80 6.64
N PRO A 605 -25.58 9.83 6.35
CA PRO A 605 -25.13 8.49 5.99
C PRO A 605 -24.16 8.51 4.80
N VAL A 606 -22.94 8.02 5.00
CA VAL A 606 -21.87 7.97 3.99
C VAL A 606 -22.30 7.19 2.74
N ILE A 607 -23.21 6.23 2.91
CA ILE A 607 -23.81 5.43 1.84
C ILE A 607 -24.62 6.26 0.84
N GLU A 608 -24.99 7.51 1.15
CA GLU A 608 -25.64 8.43 0.21
C GLU A 608 -24.62 9.17 -0.67
N VAL A 609 -23.37 9.22 -0.24
CA VAL A 609 -22.28 9.86 -0.97
C VAL A 609 -21.57 8.82 -1.85
N CYS A 610 -21.21 7.68 -1.25
CA CYS A 610 -20.58 6.56 -1.92
C CYS A 610 -21.07 5.26 -1.25
N PRO A 611 -21.52 4.25 -2.01
CA PRO A 611 -21.93 2.98 -1.44
C PRO A 611 -20.79 2.34 -0.64
N VAL A 612 -21.17 1.64 0.41
CA VAL A 612 -20.24 0.82 1.20
C VAL A 612 -20.48 -0.65 0.92
N GLU A 613 -19.41 -1.45 0.96
CA GLU A 613 -19.47 -2.90 0.92
C GLU A 613 -18.67 -3.55 2.05
N TRP A 614 -18.94 -4.83 2.32
CA TRP A 614 -18.15 -5.58 3.29
C TRP A 614 -16.71 -5.79 2.81
N GLY A 615 -15.76 -5.51 3.69
CA GLY A 615 -14.36 -5.88 3.51
C GLY A 615 -14.14 -7.39 3.61
N ARG A 616 -12.92 -7.84 3.33
CA ARG A 616 -12.52 -9.23 3.62
C ARG A 616 -12.31 -9.49 5.11
N MET A 617 -11.92 -8.46 5.85
CA MET A 617 -11.85 -8.56 7.31
C MET A 617 -13.25 -8.49 7.89
N LYS A 618 -13.49 -9.34 8.89
CA LYS A 618 -14.76 -9.41 9.62
C LYS A 618 -15.11 -8.04 10.16
N ASP A 619 -16.39 -7.68 10.10
CA ASP A 619 -16.94 -6.46 10.70
C ASP A 619 -16.30 -5.14 10.20
N ARG A 620 -15.73 -5.13 8.99
CA ARG A 620 -15.27 -3.90 8.30
C ARG A 620 -16.14 -3.55 7.09
N SER A 621 -16.63 -2.31 7.03
CA SER A 621 -17.26 -1.73 5.85
C SER A 621 -16.27 -0.83 5.11
N VAL A 622 -16.31 -0.85 3.77
CA VAL A 622 -15.37 -0.14 2.90
C VAL A 622 -16.13 0.64 1.84
N LEU A 623 -15.75 1.88 1.58
CA LEU A 623 -16.25 2.69 0.47
C LEU A 623 -15.81 2.10 -0.87
N GLN A 624 -16.58 2.32 -1.92
CA GLN A 624 -16.20 1.88 -3.28
C GLN A 624 -15.11 2.75 -3.93
N TRP A 625 -14.83 3.92 -3.37
CA TRP A 625 -13.84 4.88 -3.85
C TRP A 625 -12.49 4.75 -3.14
N ASP A 626 -11.42 4.99 -3.90
CA ASP A 626 -10.07 5.03 -3.35
C ASP A 626 -9.78 6.36 -2.62
N LYS A 627 -8.56 6.46 -2.09
CA LYS A 627 -8.11 7.64 -1.33
C LYS A 627 -8.14 8.93 -2.16
N ASP A 628 -7.73 8.87 -3.42
CA ASP A 628 -7.67 10.04 -4.28
C ASP A 628 -9.09 10.46 -4.67
N ASP A 629 -9.92 9.48 -5.04
CA ASP A 629 -11.33 9.70 -5.37
C ASP A 629 -12.10 10.36 -4.20
N CYS A 630 -11.86 9.91 -2.96
CA CYS A 630 -12.46 10.53 -1.77
C CYS A 630 -11.97 11.97 -1.54
N ALA A 631 -10.68 12.24 -1.78
CA ALA A 631 -10.13 13.58 -1.60
C ALA A 631 -10.63 14.57 -2.67
N ASP A 632 -10.83 14.10 -3.91
CA ASP A 632 -11.29 14.92 -5.03
C ASP A 632 -12.74 15.38 -4.88
N ILE A 633 -13.57 14.60 -4.18
CA ILE A 633 -14.98 14.95 -3.88
C ILE A 633 -15.14 15.68 -2.53
N GLY A 634 -14.05 15.88 -1.78
CA GLY A 634 -14.05 16.62 -0.52
C GLY A 634 -14.42 15.82 0.73
N LEU A 635 -14.33 14.48 0.70
CA LEU A 635 -14.55 13.66 1.89
C LEU A 635 -13.39 13.82 2.88
N VAL A 636 -13.73 14.17 4.12
CA VAL A 636 -12.74 14.26 5.21
C VAL A 636 -12.29 12.86 5.61
N LYS A 637 -10.98 12.63 5.53
CA LYS A 637 -10.35 11.35 5.90
C LYS A 637 -9.60 11.46 7.23
N PHE A 638 -9.54 10.33 7.91
CA PHE A 638 -8.75 10.08 9.11
C PHE A 638 -7.91 8.83 8.86
N ASP A 639 -6.61 8.90 9.08
CA ASP A 639 -5.72 7.76 8.86
C ASP A 639 -5.38 7.08 10.20
N LEU A 640 -6.01 5.93 10.45
CA LEU A 640 -5.78 5.02 11.58
C LEU A 640 -4.82 3.91 11.16
N LEU A 641 -3.53 4.12 11.40
CA LEU A 641 -2.47 3.32 10.80
C LEU A 641 -1.94 2.29 11.80
N GLY A 642 -1.70 1.07 11.32
CA GLY A 642 -1.07 0.04 12.13
C GLY A 642 0.44 0.13 12.01
N LEU A 643 1.14 0.30 13.13
CA LEU A 643 2.60 0.36 13.20
C LEU A 643 3.13 -0.79 14.05
N GLY A 644 3.72 -1.80 13.40
CA GLY A 644 4.23 -3.01 14.09
C GLY A 644 5.28 -2.71 15.17
N MET A 645 6.06 -1.62 15.02
CA MET A 645 7.00 -1.22 16.06
C MET A 645 6.31 -0.82 17.35
N LEU A 646 5.11 -0.20 17.33
CA LEU A 646 4.38 0.08 18.55
C LEU A 646 3.96 -1.21 19.27
N SER A 647 3.51 -2.23 18.52
CA SER A 647 3.22 -3.56 19.07
C SER A 647 4.48 -4.18 19.69
N ALA A 648 5.61 -4.15 18.99
CA ALA A 648 6.88 -4.66 19.51
C ALA A 648 7.33 -3.92 20.79
N LEU A 649 7.18 -2.60 20.85
CA LEU A 649 7.51 -1.83 22.07
C LEU A 649 6.59 -2.23 23.23
N ARG A 650 5.28 -2.39 22.97
CA ARG A 650 4.32 -2.85 23.98
C ARG A 650 4.68 -4.24 24.51
N TYR A 651 4.90 -5.22 23.62
CA TYR A 651 5.31 -6.57 24.00
C TYR A 651 6.61 -6.57 24.80
N CYS A 652 7.57 -5.72 24.43
CA CYS A 652 8.81 -5.58 25.18
C CYS A 652 8.57 -5.04 26.59
N PHE A 653 7.74 -3.99 26.74
CA PHE A 653 7.38 -3.46 28.06
C PHE A 653 6.66 -4.49 28.94
N ASP A 654 5.75 -5.27 28.36
CA ASP A 654 5.04 -6.34 29.08
C ASP A 654 6.01 -7.42 29.56
N LEU A 655 6.92 -7.89 28.70
CA LEU A 655 7.94 -8.87 29.06
C LEU A 655 8.92 -8.33 30.11
N ILE A 656 9.26 -7.04 30.06
CA ILE A 656 10.13 -6.42 31.07
C ILE A 656 9.40 -6.34 32.42
N ALA A 657 8.13 -5.95 32.43
CA ALA A 657 7.33 -5.90 33.65
C ALA A 657 7.20 -7.30 34.27
N GLU A 658 6.96 -8.33 33.45
CA GLU A 658 6.80 -9.72 33.90
C GLU A 658 8.11 -10.32 34.45
N HIS A 659 9.23 -10.18 33.73
CA HIS A 659 10.46 -10.91 34.06
C HIS A 659 11.49 -10.11 34.87
N HIS A 660 11.44 -8.78 34.80
CA HIS A 660 12.34 -7.90 35.54
C HIS A 660 11.63 -7.13 36.66
N GLY A 661 10.29 -7.16 36.72
CA GLY A 661 9.52 -6.46 37.76
C GLY A 661 9.55 -4.93 37.64
N VAL A 662 9.94 -4.39 36.48
CA VAL A 662 10.02 -2.96 36.21
C VAL A 662 9.04 -2.58 35.11
N ALA A 663 8.17 -1.62 35.36
CA ALA A 663 7.25 -1.10 34.36
C ALA A 663 7.83 0.15 33.68
N TYR A 664 7.81 0.16 32.35
CA TYR A 664 8.16 1.33 31.54
C TYR A 664 7.01 1.71 30.61
N GLU A 665 6.94 3.01 30.33
CA GLU A 665 6.15 3.59 29.26
C GLU A 665 7.07 4.41 28.35
N LEU A 666 6.63 4.77 27.14
CA LEU A 666 7.39 5.65 26.25
C LEU A 666 7.79 6.98 26.90
N ALA A 667 6.98 7.49 27.83
CA ALA A 667 7.26 8.74 28.54
C ALA A 667 8.29 8.56 29.68
N THR A 668 8.45 7.35 30.22
CA THR A 668 9.25 7.08 31.42
C THR A 668 10.60 6.43 31.12
N ILE A 669 10.88 6.02 29.88
CA ILE A 669 12.23 5.58 29.50
C ILE A 669 13.24 6.71 29.77
N PRO A 670 14.44 6.41 30.31
CA PRO A 670 15.48 7.40 30.51
C PRO A 670 15.81 8.11 29.19
N LYS A 671 15.81 9.44 29.20
CA LYS A 671 16.12 10.27 28.02
C LYS A 671 17.62 10.54 27.93
N GLU A 672 18.13 10.70 26.72
CA GLU A 672 19.51 11.16 26.44
C GLU A 672 20.63 10.28 27.05
N ALA A 673 20.38 8.99 27.28
CA ALA A 673 21.39 8.04 27.74
C ALA A 673 22.58 7.90 26.74
N PRO A 674 23.83 8.23 27.13
CA PRO A 674 24.99 8.21 26.22
C PRO A 674 25.29 6.84 25.61
N CYS A 675 25.08 5.76 26.38
CA CYS A 675 25.32 4.39 25.94
C CYS A 675 24.46 3.98 24.72
N VAL A 676 23.25 4.52 24.59
CA VAL A 676 22.36 4.28 23.44
C VAL A 676 22.98 4.87 22.17
N TYR A 677 23.50 6.10 22.28
CA TYR A 677 24.18 6.76 21.17
C TYR A 677 25.46 6.03 20.79
N GLU A 678 26.26 5.58 21.77
CA GLU A 678 27.45 4.77 21.51
C GLU A 678 27.15 3.46 20.77
N MET A 679 26.02 2.80 21.08
CA MET A 679 25.57 1.61 20.34
C MET A 679 25.26 1.96 18.89
N LEU A 680 24.48 3.04 18.66
CA LEU A 680 24.14 3.50 17.32
C LEU A 680 25.39 3.93 16.53
N GLN A 681 26.36 4.60 17.15
CA GLN A 681 27.65 4.95 16.55
C GLN A 681 28.43 3.73 16.03
N ARG A 682 28.21 2.54 16.59
CA ARG A 682 28.80 1.27 16.12
C ARG A 682 27.99 0.62 14.99
N ALA A 683 26.93 1.28 14.53
CA ALA A 683 25.92 0.78 13.60
C ALA A 683 25.16 -0.46 14.10
N ASP A 684 25.13 -0.72 15.41
CA ASP A 684 24.36 -1.82 15.97
C ASP A 684 22.87 -1.45 16.08
N SER A 685 22.15 -1.64 14.97
CA SER A 685 20.77 -1.16 14.79
C SER A 685 19.86 -2.16 14.09
N ILE A 686 20.26 -3.43 13.99
CA ILE A 686 19.37 -4.49 13.49
C ILE A 686 18.13 -4.56 14.40
N GLY A 687 16.93 -4.48 13.80
CA GLY A 687 15.65 -4.46 14.51
C GLY A 687 15.23 -3.10 15.07
N VAL A 688 16.10 -2.08 15.01
CA VAL A 688 15.80 -0.72 15.49
C VAL A 688 14.95 0.02 14.46
N PHE A 689 13.94 0.76 14.91
CA PHE A 689 13.02 1.45 14.03
C PHE A 689 13.75 2.46 13.10
N GLN A 690 13.41 2.48 11.81
CA GLN A 690 13.88 3.43 10.76
C GLN A 690 15.40 3.47 10.45
N VAL A 691 16.28 3.18 11.41
CA VAL A 691 17.74 3.28 11.25
C VAL A 691 18.43 1.95 10.97
N GLU A 692 17.66 0.90 10.65
CA GLU A 692 18.16 -0.45 10.41
C GLU A 692 18.53 -0.76 8.94
N SER A 693 18.21 0.14 8.00
CA SER A 693 18.54 -0.11 6.59
C SER A 693 20.04 -0.01 6.34
N ARG A 694 20.55 -0.69 5.31
CA ARG A 694 21.98 -0.63 4.93
C ARG A 694 22.55 0.79 4.86
N ALA A 695 21.83 1.71 4.22
CA ALA A 695 22.30 3.07 4.03
C ALA A 695 22.30 3.89 5.33
N GLN A 696 21.33 3.61 6.21
CA GLN A 696 21.24 4.18 7.56
C GLN A 696 22.39 3.64 8.43
N MET A 697 22.55 2.32 8.52
CA MET A 697 23.67 1.68 9.22
C MET A 697 25.04 2.16 8.75
N ALA A 698 25.22 2.42 7.46
CA ALA A 698 26.48 2.95 6.93
C ALA A 698 26.72 4.43 7.29
N THR A 699 25.68 5.16 7.70
CA THR A 699 25.76 6.58 8.03
C THR A 699 25.97 6.79 9.52
N LEU A 700 25.37 5.99 10.40
CA LEU A 700 25.49 6.13 11.85
C LEU A 700 26.95 6.29 12.35
N PRO A 701 27.95 5.50 11.92
CA PRO A 701 29.34 5.68 12.38
C PRO A 701 30.00 6.97 11.90
N ARG A 702 29.48 7.55 10.81
CA ARG A 702 29.97 8.80 10.20
C ARG A 702 29.30 10.00 10.84
N LEU A 703 27.98 9.94 11.03
CA LEU A 703 27.19 10.97 11.68
C LEU A 703 27.54 11.10 13.15
N LYS A 704 27.86 10.00 13.82
CA LYS A 704 28.14 9.93 15.25
C LYS A 704 27.06 10.62 16.10
N PRO A 705 25.81 10.12 16.14
CA PRO A 705 24.76 10.72 16.96
C PRO A 705 25.21 10.82 18.41
N ASP A 706 24.98 11.95 19.08
CA ASP A 706 25.30 12.16 20.51
C ASP A 706 24.17 12.82 21.31
N CYS A 707 23.07 13.18 20.63
CA CYS A 707 21.85 13.72 21.23
C CYS A 707 20.61 13.30 20.43
N PHE A 708 19.42 13.51 20.99
CA PHE A 708 18.17 13.06 20.37
C PHE A 708 17.91 13.69 19.01
N TYR A 709 18.24 14.97 18.85
CA TYR A 709 18.00 15.71 17.60
C TYR A 709 18.85 15.17 16.43
N ASP A 710 19.99 14.53 16.70
CA ASP A 710 20.76 13.84 15.66
C ASP A 710 20.02 12.65 15.08
N LEU A 711 19.20 11.96 15.87
CA LEU A 711 18.35 10.87 15.38
C LEU A 711 17.28 11.41 14.45
N ALA A 712 16.69 12.57 14.77
CA ALA A 712 15.77 13.27 13.87
C ALA A 712 16.46 13.68 12.56
N CYS A 713 17.74 14.09 12.62
CA CYS A 713 18.53 14.35 11.41
C CYS A 713 18.80 13.06 10.62
N GLU A 714 19.18 11.97 11.28
CA GLU A 714 19.49 10.68 10.65
C GLU A 714 18.29 10.12 9.86
N VAL A 715 17.09 10.20 10.45
CA VAL A 715 15.82 9.81 9.78
C VAL A 715 15.57 10.66 8.52
N ALA A 716 16.06 11.91 8.48
CA ALA A 716 15.89 12.82 7.36
C ALA A 716 17.00 12.71 6.29
N LEU A 717 18.23 12.40 6.69
CA LEU A 717 19.43 12.47 5.84
C LEU A 717 19.48 11.39 4.75
N ILE A 718 19.14 10.15 5.09
CA ILE A 718 19.29 9.00 4.16
C ILE A 718 18.06 8.88 3.29
N ARG A 719 17.96 9.88 2.41
CA ARG A 719 16.92 10.01 1.41
C ARG A 719 17.57 10.47 0.11
N PRO A 720 17.01 10.10 -1.04
CA PRO A 720 17.59 10.45 -2.31
C PRO A 720 17.83 11.97 -2.46
N GLY A 721 16.99 12.81 -1.85
CA GLY A 721 17.07 14.25 -1.99
C GLY A 721 18.27 14.93 -1.31
N PRO A 722 18.47 14.83 0.01
CA PRO A 722 19.67 15.35 0.69
C PRO A 722 20.99 14.81 0.12
N ILE A 723 20.99 13.57 -0.39
CA ILE A 723 22.13 12.95 -1.07
C ILE A 723 22.40 13.61 -2.44
N GLN A 724 21.34 14.04 -3.14
CA GLN A 724 21.44 14.75 -4.42
C GLN A 724 21.80 16.23 -4.27
N GLY A 725 21.31 16.89 -3.21
CA GLY A 725 21.63 18.28 -2.88
C GLY A 725 23.00 18.48 -2.22
N ASP A 726 23.88 17.46 -2.24
CA ASP A 726 25.21 17.43 -1.62
C ASP A 726 25.22 17.97 -0.17
N SER A 727 24.12 17.77 0.57
CA SER A 727 23.90 18.38 1.90
C SER A 727 24.31 17.44 3.04
N VAL A 728 24.31 16.12 2.79
CA VAL A 728 24.67 15.09 3.78
C VAL A 728 26.12 15.21 4.24
N HIS A 729 27.07 15.32 3.31
CA HIS A 729 28.49 15.36 3.67
C HIS A 729 28.94 16.65 4.35
N PRO A 730 28.54 17.86 3.89
CA PRO A 730 28.79 19.09 4.62
C PRO A 730 28.22 19.05 6.04
N PHE A 731 26.99 18.52 6.21
CA PHE A 731 26.40 18.38 7.55
C PHE A 731 27.25 17.48 8.45
N ILE A 732 27.61 16.28 7.98
CA ILE A 732 28.45 15.33 8.74
C ILE A 732 29.83 15.93 9.07
N ARG A 733 30.51 16.57 8.10
CA ARG A 733 31.81 17.20 8.35
C ARG A 733 31.74 18.32 9.37
N ARG A 734 30.73 19.19 9.28
CA ARG A 734 30.51 20.27 10.24
C ARG A 734 30.19 19.76 11.63
N LYS A 735 29.40 18.69 11.70
CA LYS A 735 29.09 18.05 12.97
C LYS A 735 30.33 17.44 13.62
N ASN A 736 31.19 16.80 12.83
CA ASN A 736 32.44 16.20 13.30
C ASN A 736 33.57 17.23 13.55
N GLY A 737 33.36 18.51 13.22
CA GLY A 737 34.36 19.57 13.35
C GLY A 737 35.42 19.59 12.23
N ASP A 738 35.22 18.82 11.15
CA ASP A 738 36.10 18.79 9.98
C ASP A 738 35.91 20.02 9.06
N GLU A 739 34.81 20.76 9.23
CA GLU A 739 34.47 21.97 8.46
C GLU A 739 33.83 23.01 9.39
N GLU A 740 34.22 24.29 9.26
CA GLU A 740 33.64 25.37 10.07
C GLU A 740 32.17 25.66 9.69
N VAL A 741 31.32 25.86 10.70
CA VAL A 741 29.92 26.21 10.50
C VAL A 741 29.80 27.66 10.04
N THR A 742 29.42 27.86 8.78
CA THR A 742 29.23 29.18 8.17
C THR A 742 27.80 29.41 7.73
N TYR A 743 27.33 30.66 7.90
CA TYR A 743 26.01 31.12 7.48
C TYR A 743 26.16 32.20 6.41
N PRO A 744 25.45 32.14 5.27
CA PRO A 744 25.51 33.18 4.25
C PRO A 744 25.09 34.57 4.75
N HIS A 745 24.26 34.64 5.78
CA HIS A 745 23.77 35.88 6.38
C HIS A 745 23.35 35.64 7.85
N PRO A 746 23.50 36.61 8.77
CA PRO A 746 23.10 36.46 10.18
C PRO A 746 21.62 36.08 10.37
N LYS A 747 20.72 36.59 9.52
CA LYS A 747 19.28 36.26 9.57
C LYS A 747 18.96 34.77 9.26
N LEU A 748 19.91 34.02 8.70
CA LEU A 748 19.74 32.58 8.46
C LEU A 748 20.12 31.73 9.68
N LYS A 749 20.83 32.31 10.66
CA LYS A 749 21.33 31.58 11.83
C LYS A 749 20.17 30.94 12.63
N PRO A 750 19.09 31.65 12.99
CA PRO A 750 18.00 31.06 13.80
C PRO A 750 17.41 29.79 13.18
N ALA A 751 17.15 29.79 11.86
CA ALA A 751 16.58 28.65 11.16
C ALA A 751 17.54 27.46 11.00
N LEU A 752 18.85 27.72 10.86
CA LEU A 752 19.83 26.72 10.44
C LEU A 752 20.82 26.29 11.54
N GLU A 753 20.81 26.90 12.72
CA GLU A 753 21.77 26.61 13.80
C GLU A 753 21.70 25.14 14.25
N ARG A 754 20.47 24.61 14.36
CA ARG A 754 20.19 23.22 14.75
C ARG A 754 20.74 22.21 13.73
N THR A 755 20.82 22.59 12.45
CA THR A 755 21.36 21.77 11.36
C THR A 755 22.71 22.28 10.85
N ARG A 756 23.45 23.00 11.69
CA ARG A 756 24.84 23.44 11.43
C ARG A 756 25.00 24.20 10.10
N GLY A 757 24.04 25.08 9.79
CA GLY A 757 24.08 25.94 8.61
C GLY A 757 23.67 25.26 7.29
N ILE A 758 23.14 24.03 7.35
CA ILE A 758 22.69 23.25 6.19
C ILE A 758 21.17 23.04 6.27
N PRO A 759 20.36 23.47 5.28
CA PRO A 759 18.93 23.20 5.29
C PRO A 759 18.66 21.70 5.09
N LEU A 760 17.92 21.09 6.03
CA LEU A 760 17.52 19.68 5.99
C LEU A 760 15.99 19.50 6.00
N PHE A 761 15.25 20.48 6.52
CA PHE A 761 13.79 20.39 6.68
C PHE A 761 12.99 21.47 5.96
N GLN A 762 11.73 21.14 5.65
CA GLN A 762 10.77 22.04 5.01
C GLN A 762 10.43 23.24 5.89
N GLU A 763 10.26 23.02 7.20
CA GLU A 763 10.02 24.02 8.22
C GLU A 763 11.15 25.06 8.22
N GLN A 764 12.41 24.64 8.08
CA GLN A 764 13.55 25.54 7.98
C GLN A 764 13.50 26.42 6.72
N LEU A 765 13.04 25.88 5.59
CA LEU A 765 12.86 26.68 4.36
C LEU A 765 11.81 27.76 4.56
N MET A 766 10.72 27.44 5.27
CA MET A 766 9.69 28.41 5.62
C MET A 766 10.26 29.49 6.56
N GLN A 767 10.95 29.09 7.63
CA GLN A 767 11.62 30.02 8.56
C GLN A 767 12.64 30.93 7.86
N ILE A 768 13.39 30.40 6.89
CA ILE A 768 14.30 31.21 6.06
C ILE A 768 13.51 32.27 5.30
N ALA A 769 12.45 31.89 4.57
CA ALA A 769 11.64 32.82 3.80
C ALA A 769 11.04 33.94 4.68
N VAL A 770 10.55 33.60 5.86
CA VAL A 770 10.07 34.56 6.87
C VAL A 770 11.21 35.49 7.31
N GLY A 771 12.35 34.94 7.72
CA GLY A 771 13.45 35.71 8.30
C GLY A 771 14.19 36.62 7.31
N VAL A 772 14.36 36.19 6.05
CA VAL A 772 15.11 36.95 5.03
C VAL A 772 14.24 37.80 4.12
N ALA A 773 12.99 37.43 3.87
CA ALA A 773 12.13 38.10 2.90
C ALA A 773 10.85 38.71 3.49
N ASP A 774 10.69 38.66 4.81
CA ASP A 774 9.49 39.09 5.54
C ASP A 774 8.23 38.48 4.90
N PHE A 775 8.30 37.18 4.60
CA PHE A 775 7.12 36.42 4.20
C PHE A 775 6.24 36.24 5.43
N SER A 776 4.93 36.29 5.25
CA SER A 776 4.04 35.70 6.25
C SER A 776 4.25 34.18 6.30
N PRO A 777 3.96 33.50 7.44
CA PRO A 777 4.00 32.04 7.50
C PRO A 777 3.20 31.35 6.38
N ALA A 778 2.07 31.94 5.97
CA ALA A 778 1.26 31.47 4.86
C ALA A 778 1.92 31.65 3.47
N GLU A 779 2.57 32.79 3.22
CA GLU A 779 3.38 33.00 2.01
C GLU A 779 4.52 31.97 1.95
N ALA A 780 5.11 31.64 3.10
CA ALA A 780 6.20 30.66 3.21
C ALA A 780 5.74 29.22 2.91
N ASP A 781 4.56 28.79 3.37
CA ASP A 781 4.01 27.49 2.99
C ASP A 781 3.60 27.44 1.51
N THR A 782 3.08 28.55 0.96
CA THR A 782 2.79 28.66 -0.47
C THR A 782 4.06 28.47 -1.31
N LEU A 783 5.19 29.05 -0.87
CA LEU A 783 6.51 28.84 -1.48
C LEU A 783 6.91 27.37 -1.50
N ARG A 784 6.81 26.71 -0.34
CA ARG A 784 7.11 25.28 -0.20
C ARG A 784 6.28 24.43 -1.17
N ARG A 785 4.96 24.68 -1.29
CA ARG A 785 4.06 23.92 -2.17
C ARG A 785 4.37 24.12 -3.65
N ALA A 786 4.57 25.38 -4.07
CA ALA A 786 4.83 25.68 -5.47
C ALA A 786 6.09 24.95 -5.98
N MET A 787 7.09 24.83 -5.11
CA MET A 787 8.34 24.16 -5.41
C MET A 787 8.24 22.63 -5.48
N GLY A 788 7.22 22.02 -4.88
CA GLY A 788 6.94 20.58 -4.99
C GLY A 788 6.08 20.17 -6.20
N SER A 789 5.61 21.12 -7.01
CA SER A 789 4.64 20.87 -8.10
C SER A 789 5.29 20.84 -9.50
N LYS A 790 4.83 19.94 -10.39
CA LYS A 790 5.33 19.84 -11.78
C LYS A 790 5.13 21.11 -12.63
N ARG A 791 4.18 21.97 -12.27
CA ARG A 791 3.89 23.29 -12.88
C ARG A 791 4.49 24.46 -12.08
N GLY A 792 5.52 24.20 -11.27
CA GLY A 792 6.10 25.18 -10.37
C GLY A 792 6.76 26.39 -11.04
N LYS A 793 7.16 26.33 -12.32
CA LYS A 793 7.99 27.37 -12.94
C LYS A 793 7.36 28.77 -12.88
N ASP A 794 6.08 28.90 -13.24
CA ASP A 794 5.41 30.22 -13.27
C ASP A 794 5.09 30.74 -11.85
N LYS A 795 4.70 29.85 -10.92
CA LYS A 795 4.44 30.19 -9.51
C LYS A 795 5.72 30.53 -8.74
N ILE A 796 6.81 29.81 -9.02
CA ILE A 796 8.13 30.06 -8.43
C ILE A 796 8.69 31.39 -8.94
N GLU A 797 8.51 31.73 -10.22
CA GLU A 797 8.99 33.01 -10.76
C GLU A 797 8.20 34.21 -10.20
N ALA A 798 6.89 34.07 -9.99
CA ALA A 798 6.09 35.09 -9.31
C ALA A 798 6.55 35.32 -7.86
N MET A 799 6.83 34.25 -7.12
CA MET A 799 7.34 34.34 -5.74
C MET A 799 8.80 34.75 -5.66
N ARG A 800 9.60 34.47 -6.69
CA ARG A 800 11.00 34.91 -6.80
C ARG A 800 11.08 36.42 -6.66
N ARG A 801 10.30 37.18 -7.42
CA ARG A 801 10.29 38.65 -7.32
C ARG A 801 10.00 39.11 -5.88
N ARG A 802 8.94 38.59 -5.26
CA ARG A 802 8.54 38.92 -3.89
C ARG A 802 9.60 38.56 -2.85
N LEU A 803 10.32 37.45 -3.05
CA LEU A 803 11.43 37.01 -2.19
C LEU A 803 12.62 37.98 -2.28
N TYR A 804 13.01 38.38 -3.49
CA TYR A 804 14.11 39.32 -3.71
C TYR A 804 13.81 40.72 -3.16
N GLU A 805 12.58 41.22 -3.32
CA GLU A 805 12.15 42.50 -2.74
C GLU A 805 12.25 42.49 -1.20
N GLY A 806 11.87 41.36 -0.56
CA GLY A 806 12.01 41.19 0.88
C GLY A 806 13.46 41.10 1.34
N MET A 807 14.28 40.32 0.63
CA MET A 807 15.73 40.24 0.87
C MET A 807 16.38 41.61 0.77
N GLU A 808 15.97 42.42 -0.21
CA GLU A 808 16.49 43.76 -0.40
C GLU A 808 16.15 44.70 0.76
N ARG A 809 14.90 44.68 1.26
CA ARG A 809 14.50 45.44 2.47
C ARG A 809 15.32 45.05 3.69
N ASN A 810 15.72 43.80 3.77
CA ASN A 810 16.56 43.24 4.83
C ASN A 810 18.06 43.41 4.61
N GLY A 811 18.47 44.18 3.60
CA GLY A 811 19.88 44.47 3.31
C GLY A 811 20.64 43.35 2.60
N ILE A 812 19.94 42.31 2.13
CA ILE A 812 20.52 41.15 1.45
C ILE A 812 20.45 41.40 -0.06
N ARG A 813 21.59 41.77 -0.67
CA ARG A 813 21.69 42.11 -2.10
C ARG A 813 22.78 41.31 -2.82
N GLY A 814 22.76 41.35 -4.15
CA GLY A 814 23.81 40.80 -5.00
C GLY A 814 23.96 39.28 -4.89
N GLU A 815 25.20 38.79 -4.84
CA GLU A 815 25.50 37.35 -4.83
C GLU A 815 24.93 36.61 -3.61
N VAL A 816 24.79 37.28 -2.46
CA VAL A 816 24.23 36.66 -1.25
C VAL A 816 22.76 36.31 -1.44
N ALA A 817 21.97 37.21 -2.03
CA ALA A 817 20.56 36.97 -2.35
C ALA A 817 20.41 35.82 -3.37
N ASN A 818 21.24 35.79 -4.40
CA ASN A 818 21.25 34.71 -5.40
C ASN A 818 21.56 33.35 -4.77
N ARG A 819 22.61 33.28 -3.93
CA ARG A 819 22.97 32.04 -3.23
C ARG A 819 21.87 31.53 -2.30
N ILE A 820 21.13 32.44 -1.65
CA ILE A 820 20.00 32.06 -0.79
C ILE A 820 18.86 31.50 -1.64
N PHE A 821 18.49 32.17 -2.73
CA PHE A 821 17.44 31.69 -3.64
C PHE A 821 17.80 30.34 -4.29
N GLU A 822 19.04 30.16 -4.73
CA GLU A 822 19.54 28.90 -5.28
C GLU A 822 19.46 27.77 -4.25
N ARG A 823 19.82 28.02 -2.99
CA ARG A 823 19.71 27.03 -1.90
C ARG A 823 18.27 26.65 -1.62
N ILE A 824 17.36 27.63 -1.54
CA ILE A 824 15.93 27.39 -1.35
C ILE A 824 15.39 26.54 -2.52
N SER A 825 15.70 26.91 -3.76
CA SER A 825 15.23 26.23 -4.96
C SER A 825 15.77 24.80 -5.09
N ALA A 826 17.07 24.59 -4.82
CA ALA A 826 17.70 23.28 -4.85
C ALA A 826 17.14 22.35 -3.76
N PHE A 827 16.85 22.90 -2.58
CA PHE A 827 16.35 22.13 -1.44
C PHE A 827 14.88 21.71 -1.60
N ALA A 828 14.08 22.49 -2.31
CA ALA A 828 12.65 22.28 -2.34
C ALA A 828 12.18 21.02 -3.09
N SER A 829 13.05 20.41 -3.90
CA SER A 829 12.79 19.09 -4.49
C SER A 829 12.99 17.94 -3.48
N PHE A 830 13.54 18.21 -2.29
CA PHE A 830 14.18 17.20 -1.43
C PHE A 830 13.93 17.34 0.07
N GLY A 831 13.34 18.46 0.51
CA GLY A 831 13.15 18.75 1.93
C GLY A 831 12.19 17.80 2.63
N PHE A 832 12.52 17.43 3.88
CA PHE A 832 11.69 16.56 4.71
C PHE A 832 10.94 17.33 5.81
N ALA A 833 9.86 16.76 6.33
CA ALA A 833 9.10 17.35 7.44
C ALA A 833 9.85 17.14 8.76
N GLU A 834 10.25 18.24 9.41
CA GLU A 834 10.96 18.23 10.69
C GLU A 834 10.11 17.58 11.78
N SER A 835 8.88 18.06 11.93
CA SER A 835 7.85 17.54 12.83
C SER A 835 7.66 16.02 12.76
N HIS A 836 7.60 15.49 11.54
CA HIS A 836 7.49 14.04 11.30
C HIS A 836 8.78 13.30 11.68
N SER A 837 9.94 13.87 11.38
CA SER A 837 11.24 13.29 11.72
C SER A 837 11.44 13.15 13.23
N ILE A 838 11.09 14.20 13.98
CA ILE A 838 11.20 14.22 15.44
C ILE A 838 10.25 13.17 16.05
N SER A 839 9.03 13.06 15.54
CA SER A 839 8.06 12.06 16.00
C SER A 839 8.59 10.63 15.85
N PHE A 840 9.24 10.32 14.73
CA PHE A 840 9.86 9.01 14.50
C PHE A 840 11.14 8.80 15.30
N ALA A 841 11.94 9.84 15.52
CA ALA A 841 13.14 9.78 16.35
C ALA A 841 12.84 9.27 17.78
N LEU A 842 11.65 9.55 18.33
CA LEU A 842 11.19 8.99 19.60
C LEU A 842 11.17 7.46 19.58
N LEU A 843 10.63 6.86 18.52
CA LEU A 843 10.56 5.41 18.37
C LEU A 843 11.94 4.81 18.03
N VAL A 844 12.79 5.54 17.30
CA VAL A 844 14.21 5.16 17.11
C VAL A 844 14.89 5.06 18.47
N TYR A 845 14.75 6.09 19.31
CA TYR A 845 15.37 6.13 20.62
C TYR A 845 14.83 5.02 21.53
N ALA A 846 13.51 4.85 21.62
CA ALA A 846 12.89 3.82 22.44
C ALA A 846 13.32 2.39 22.04
N SER A 847 13.27 2.07 20.74
CA SER A 847 13.73 0.76 20.26
C SER A 847 15.23 0.55 20.45
N SER A 848 16.06 1.59 20.30
CA SER A 848 17.51 1.51 20.59
C SER A 848 17.79 1.27 22.06
N TRP A 849 17.07 1.95 22.95
CA TRP A 849 17.21 1.80 24.39
C TRP A 849 16.81 0.38 24.82
N LEU A 850 15.68 -0.13 24.34
CA LEU A 850 15.25 -1.50 24.65
C LEU A 850 16.22 -2.55 24.08
N LYS A 851 16.71 -2.37 22.86
CA LYS A 851 17.72 -3.26 22.27
C LYS A 851 18.96 -3.38 23.17
N LEU A 852 19.47 -2.24 23.65
CA LEU A 852 20.70 -2.21 24.45
C LEU A 852 20.51 -2.76 25.87
N HIS A 853 19.39 -2.41 26.52
CA HIS A 853 19.18 -2.67 27.94
C HIS A 853 18.42 -3.97 28.22
N TYR A 854 17.50 -4.36 27.34
CA TYR A 854 16.67 -5.56 27.45
C TYR A 854 16.65 -6.35 26.13
N PRO A 855 17.83 -6.74 25.59
CA PRO A 855 17.97 -7.43 24.31
C PRO A 855 17.14 -8.72 24.18
N ALA A 856 16.98 -9.49 25.26
CA ALA A 856 16.17 -10.71 25.24
C ALA A 856 14.68 -10.40 25.04
N ALA A 857 14.13 -9.48 25.85
CA ALA A 857 12.76 -9.00 25.73
C ALA A 857 12.51 -8.36 24.35
N PHE A 858 13.45 -7.56 23.87
CA PHE A 858 13.35 -6.91 22.57
C PHE A 858 13.35 -7.93 21.41
N CYS A 859 14.18 -8.96 21.46
CA CYS A 859 14.18 -10.04 20.46
C CYS A 859 12.84 -10.80 20.46
N ALA A 860 12.36 -11.24 21.63
CA ALA A 860 11.07 -11.93 21.75
C ALA A 860 9.91 -11.05 21.24
N ALA A 861 9.90 -9.78 21.58
CA ALA A 861 8.91 -8.82 21.12
C ALA A 861 8.94 -8.60 19.59
N LEU A 862 10.12 -8.50 18.99
CA LEU A 862 10.26 -8.39 17.53
C LEU A 862 9.81 -9.66 16.80
N LEU A 863 9.97 -10.84 17.40
CA LEU A 863 9.45 -12.10 16.87
C LEU A 863 7.92 -12.12 16.91
N ASN A 864 7.33 -11.67 18.02
CA ASN A 864 5.88 -11.62 18.22
C ASN A 864 5.19 -10.60 17.31
N ALA A 865 5.89 -9.52 16.92
CA ALA A 865 5.34 -8.50 16.03
C ALA A 865 5.57 -8.78 14.53
N GLN A 866 6.09 -9.96 14.15
CA GLN A 866 6.25 -10.31 12.74
C GLN A 866 4.90 -10.56 12.04
N PRO A 867 4.76 -10.20 10.74
CA PRO A 867 5.79 -9.69 9.85
C PRO A 867 6.00 -8.17 9.96
N MET A 868 7.22 -7.75 10.32
CA MET A 868 7.62 -6.33 10.34
C MET A 868 9.13 -6.17 10.12
N GLY A 869 9.59 -4.92 10.02
CA GLY A 869 11.01 -4.58 9.91
C GLY A 869 11.69 -5.08 8.63
N PHE A 870 12.99 -4.82 8.53
CA PHE A 870 13.82 -5.19 7.37
C PHE A 870 14.28 -6.66 7.43
N TYR A 871 14.48 -7.21 8.62
CA TYR A 871 15.17 -8.49 8.83
C TYR A 871 14.22 -9.68 9.04
N SER A 872 14.67 -10.90 8.73
CA SER A 872 13.90 -12.13 9.01
C SER A 872 14.03 -12.53 10.48
N SER A 873 13.10 -13.36 10.98
CA SER A 873 13.18 -13.92 12.33
C SER A 873 14.52 -14.62 12.59
N GLN A 874 15.08 -15.28 11.58
CA GLN A 874 16.42 -15.90 11.66
C GLN A 874 17.51 -14.86 11.94
N SER A 875 17.56 -13.78 11.16
CA SER A 875 18.57 -12.74 11.34
C SER A 875 18.43 -12.03 12.69
N LEU A 876 17.20 -11.82 13.17
CA LEU A 876 16.92 -11.21 14.48
C LEU A 876 17.39 -12.09 15.64
N VAL A 877 17.13 -13.41 15.57
CA VAL A 877 17.59 -14.38 16.57
C VAL A 877 19.11 -14.48 16.58
N HIS A 878 19.75 -14.56 15.42
CA HIS A 878 21.21 -14.60 15.36
C HIS A 878 21.85 -13.28 15.76
N ASP A 879 21.15 -12.15 15.59
CA ASP A 879 21.58 -10.88 16.17
C ASP A 879 21.59 -10.91 17.70
N ALA A 880 20.51 -11.38 18.32
CA ALA A 880 20.44 -11.54 19.77
C ALA A 880 21.52 -12.52 20.29
N LYS A 881 21.82 -13.60 19.56
CA LYS A 881 22.88 -14.55 19.93
C LYS A 881 24.29 -13.96 19.86
N ARG A 882 24.59 -13.15 18.83
CA ARG A 882 25.88 -12.41 18.75
C ARG A 882 26.06 -11.45 19.93
N HIS A 883 24.94 -11.07 20.52
CA HIS A 883 24.77 -10.22 21.66
C HIS A 883 24.69 -10.97 23.01
N GLY A 884 25.02 -12.26 23.01
CA GLY A 884 25.12 -13.08 24.22
C GLY A 884 23.80 -13.65 24.72
N ILE A 885 22.70 -13.49 23.98
CA ILE A 885 21.38 -13.99 24.37
C ILE A 885 21.20 -15.43 23.95
N GLU A 886 20.87 -16.29 24.91
CA GLU A 886 20.48 -17.67 24.64
C GLU A 886 19.09 -17.71 24.02
N VAL A 887 18.92 -18.48 22.95
CA VAL A 887 17.63 -18.68 22.29
C VAL A 887 17.34 -20.17 22.22
N ARG A 888 16.19 -20.58 22.73
CA ARG A 888 15.75 -21.98 22.84
C ARG A 888 14.60 -22.25 21.88
N GLY A 889 14.60 -23.45 21.29
CA GLY A 889 13.54 -23.93 20.41
C GLY A 889 12.19 -24.10 21.14
N PRO A 890 11.09 -24.33 20.42
CA PRO A 890 9.78 -24.56 21.02
C PRO A 890 9.79 -25.82 21.91
N SER A 891 9.07 -25.80 23.04
CA SER A 891 8.92 -26.89 23.99
C SER A 891 7.46 -26.97 24.42
N LEU A 892 6.83 -28.15 24.39
CA LEU A 892 5.46 -28.29 24.89
C LEU A 892 5.36 -28.16 26.41
N ALA A 893 6.44 -28.42 27.14
CA ALA A 893 6.47 -28.23 28.59
C ALA A 893 6.45 -26.74 28.96
N ASP A 894 7.21 -25.92 28.23
CA ASP A 894 7.57 -24.57 28.68
C ASP A 894 7.05 -23.44 27.77
N SER A 895 7.02 -23.62 26.45
CA SER A 895 6.66 -22.55 25.51
C SER A 895 5.24 -22.05 25.74
N LEU A 896 5.05 -20.74 25.63
CA LEU A 896 3.74 -20.13 25.45
C LEU A 896 3.35 -20.13 23.96
N ALA A 897 2.18 -19.56 23.64
CA ALA A 897 1.74 -19.43 22.26
C ALA A 897 2.68 -18.51 21.47
N ALA A 898 2.96 -17.33 22.04
CA ALA A 898 3.96 -16.37 21.57
C ALA A 898 5.35 -16.65 22.15
N ALA A 899 6.39 -16.04 21.58
CA ALA A 899 7.74 -16.09 22.16
C ALA A 899 7.75 -15.38 23.53
N SER A 900 8.47 -15.95 24.48
CA SER A 900 8.53 -15.51 25.87
C SER A 900 9.96 -15.62 26.40
N LEU A 901 10.17 -15.29 27.68
CA LEU A 901 11.47 -15.31 28.34
C LEU A 901 11.52 -16.40 29.41
N GLU A 902 12.68 -17.00 29.59
CA GLU A 902 12.94 -18.00 30.63
C GLU A 902 14.16 -17.59 31.47
N ALA A 903 14.16 -17.94 32.75
CA ALA A 903 15.28 -17.63 33.63
C ALA A 903 16.60 -18.17 33.05
N ALA A 904 17.57 -17.27 32.90
CA ALA A 904 18.93 -17.57 32.50
C ALA A 904 19.88 -16.52 33.10
N ASP A 905 21.14 -16.91 33.30
CA ASP A 905 22.19 -16.04 33.82
C ASP A 905 23.03 -15.47 32.66
N GLY A 906 22.40 -14.66 31.81
CA GLY A 906 23.08 -13.92 30.75
C GLY A 906 23.60 -12.57 31.25
N PRO A 907 24.78 -12.08 30.83
CA PRO A 907 25.22 -10.74 31.15
C PRO A 907 24.37 -9.68 30.43
N SER A 908 24.13 -8.55 31.07
CA SER A 908 23.63 -7.34 30.41
C SER A 908 24.64 -6.82 29.37
N GLN A 909 24.15 -6.22 28.30
CA GLN A 909 24.99 -5.54 27.32
C GLN A 909 25.35 -4.11 27.72
N CYS A 910 24.54 -3.45 28.58
CA CYS A 910 24.89 -2.15 29.10
C CYS A 910 25.58 -2.28 30.46
N ALA A 911 26.79 -1.74 30.58
CA ALA A 911 27.46 -1.56 31.87
C ALA A 911 26.66 -0.67 32.85
N CYS A 912 25.72 0.12 32.33
CA CYS A 912 24.85 0.99 33.09
C CYS A 912 23.65 0.29 33.73
N LEU A 913 23.34 -0.95 33.32
CA LEU A 913 22.21 -1.72 33.81
C LEU A 913 22.71 -3.12 34.17
N ASP A 914 22.91 -3.38 35.47
CA ASP A 914 23.41 -4.65 35.99
C ASP A 914 22.27 -5.66 36.22
N ALA A 915 21.52 -5.97 35.14
CA ALA A 915 20.41 -6.92 35.17
C ALA A 915 20.76 -8.20 34.39
N PRO A 916 20.60 -9.40 34.99
CA PRO A 916 20.78 -10.64 34.26
C PRO A 916 19.75 -10.75 33.14
N GLN A 917 20.20 -11.21 31.96
CA GLN A 917 19.35 -11.37 30.78
C GLN A 917 18.78 -12.78 30.74
N PRO A 918 17.45 -12.93 30.63
CA PRO A 918 16.81 -14.23 30.45
C PRO A 918 17.10 -14.81 29.06
N ALA A 919 16.83 -16.10 28.89
CA ALA A 919 16.85 -16.77 27.59
C ALA A 919 15.54 -16.49 26.85
N VAL A 920 15.59 -16.38 25.52
CA VAL A 920 14.40 -16.29 24.68
C VAL A 920 13.90 -17.69 24.37
N ARG A 921 12.63 -17.97 24.64
CA ARG A 921 11.94 -19.20 24.24
C ARG A 921 11.04 -18.93 23.04
N LEU A 922 11.21 -19.70 21.96
CA LEU A 922 10.30 -19.63 20.82
C LEU A 922 8.89 -20.10 21.20
N GLY A 923 7.89 -19.36 20.75
CA GLY A 923 6.47 -19.68 20.93
C GLY A 923 6.00 -20.79 20.01
N LEU A 924 4.98 -21.54 20.45
CA LEU A 924 4.38 -22.63 19.66
C LEU A 924 3.72 -22.12 18.37
N GLY A 925 3.21 -20.88 18.35
CA GLY A 925 2.56 -20.27 17.18
C GLY A 925 3.49 -20.07 16.00
N SER A 926 4.81 -19.95 16.25
CA SER A 926 5.85 -19.83 15.22
C SER A 926 6.11 -21.14 14.47
N VAL A 927 5.64 -22.27 15.00
CA VAL A 927 5.77 -23.57 14.34
C VAL A 927 4.80 -23.62 13.17
N ARG A 928 5.34 -23.98 12.00
CA ARG A 928 4.62 -24.19 10.76
C ARG A 928 3.37 -25.05 11.00
N THR A 929 2.23 -24.68 10.40
CA THR A 929 0.91 -25.36 10.52
C THR A 929 0.18 -25.19 11.86
N ILE A 930 0.81 -24.64 12.90
CA ILE A 930 0.16 -24.44 14.20
C ILE A 930 -0.64 -23.14 14.21
N GLY A 931 0.03 -21.99 14.02
CA GLY A 931 -0.62 -20.67 14.13
C GLY A 931 -1.06 -20.33 15.56
N ASP A 932 -1.52 -19.10 15.76
CA ASP A 932 -1.70 -18.54 17.11
C ASP A 932 -2.88 -19.18 17.87
N GLU A 933 -4.01 -19.42 17.20
CA GLU A 933 -5.22 -19.97 17.82
C GLU A 933 -4.98 -21.37 18.39
N LEU A 934 -4.34 -22.25 17.61
CA LEU A 934 -4.04 -23.62 18.06
C LEU A 934 -2.94 -23.62 19.11
N ALA A 935 -1.92 -22.77 18.97
CA ALA A 935 -0.88 -22.63 19.98
C ALA A 935 -1.46 -22.22 21.34
N GLN A 936 -2.41 -21.28 21.36
CA GLN A 936 -3.12 -20.89 22.58
C GLN A 936 -3.94 -22.05 23.15
N ALA A 937 -4.67 -22.79 22.31
CA ALA A 937 -5.44 -23.96 22.75
C ALA A 937 -4.56 -25.04 23.40
N ILE A 938 -3.35 -25.28 22.88
CA ILE A 938 -2.38 -26.20 23.48
C ILE A 938 -1.94 -25.72 24.86
N VAL A 939 -1.63 -24.42 25.01
CA VAL A 939 -1.19 -23.82 26.27
C VAL A 939 -2.31 -23.85 27.32
N ASP A 940 -3.54 -23.52 26.93
CA ASP A 940 -4.71 -23.53 27.81
C ASP A 940 -5.00 -24.95 28.33
N GLU A 941 -4.91 -25.95 27.45
CA GLU A 941 -5.12 -27.35 27.83
C GLU A 941 -3.99 -27.88 28.71
N ARG A 942 -2.73 -27.47 28.48
CA ARG A 942 -1.60 -27.76 29.38
C ARG A 942 -1.85 -27.20 30.79
N GLY A 943 -2.54 -26.06 30.90
CA GLY A 943 -2.94 -25.48 32.18
C GLY A 943 -3.84 -26.38 33.03
N ARG A 944 -4.52 -27.37 32.43
CA ARG A 944 -5.31 -28.38 33.14
C ARG A 944 -4.48 -29.55 33.67
N GLY A 945 -3.25 -29.71 33.17
CA GLY A 945 -2.28 -30.71 33.58
C GLY A 945 -1.29 -31.01 32.46
N PRO A 946 -0.04 -31.39 32.78
CA PRO A 946 0.98 -31.68 31.78
C PRO A 946 0.54 -32.81 30.85
N PHE A 947 0.99 -32.75 29.60
CA PHE A 947 0.80 -33.81 28.63
C PHE A 947 1.72 -34.99 28.95
N ALA A 948 1.20 -36.22 28.84
CA ALA A 948 1.98 -37.43 29.09
C ALA A 948 2.68 -37.96 27.84
N SER A 949 2.15 -37.70 26.65
CA SER A 949 2.66 -38.20 25.37
C SER A 949 2.13 -37.40 24.18
N MET A 950 2.57 -37.75 22.97
CA MET A 950 2.05 -37.19 21.72
C MET A 950 0.57 -37.56 21.51
N ALA A 951 0.18 -38.82 21.75
CA ALA A 951 -1.23 -39.25 21.73
C ALA A 951 -2.10 -38.45 22.69
N ASP A 952 -1.60 -38.20 23.89
CA ASP A 952 -2.35 -37.47 24.91
C ASP A 952 -2.63 -36.04 24.46
N LEU A 953 -1.63 -35.36 23.87
CA LEU A 953 -1.84 -34.05 23.25
C LEU A 953 -2.89 -34.11 22.12
N SER A 954 -2.72 -35.03 21.17
CA SER A 954 -3.65 -35.19 20.03
C SER A 954 -5.07 -35.50 20.49
N ARG A 955 -5.23 -36.28 21.56
CA ARG A 955 -6.54 -36.63 22.15
C ARG A 955 -7.19 -35.44 22.82
N ARG A 956 -6.45 -34.61 23.56
CA ARG A 956 -7.02 -33.47 24.29
C ARG A 956 -7.32 -32.28 23.36
N VAL A 957 -6.45 -32.01 22.40
CA VAL A 957 -6.53 -30.81 21.55
C VAL A 957 -7.10 -31.09 20.15
N GLY A 958 -6.98 -32.32 19.64
CA GLY A 958 -7.52 -32.71 18.33
C GLY A 958 -6.62 -32.35 17.15
N LEU A 959 -5.32 -32.64 17.25
CA LEU A 959 -4.33 -32.28 16.21
C LEU A 959 -4.48 -33.10 14.92
N THR A 960 -4.09 -32.50 13.79
CA THR A 960 -3.93 -33.19 12.50
C THR A 960 -2.53 -33.81 12.38
N ALA A 961 -2.35 -34.73 11.42
CA ALA A 961 -1.04 -35.35 11.17
C ALA A 961 0.03 -34.30 10.86
N ASP A 962 -0.27 -33.36 9.95
CA ASP A 962 0.64 -32.26 9.60
C ASP A 962 1.08 -31.43 10.82
N GLN A 963 0.17 -31.19 11.78
CA GLN A 963 0.45 -30.42 12.99
C GLN A 963 1.34 -31.19 13.97
N VAL A 964 1.09 -32.48 14.16
CA VAL A 964 1.94 -33.33 15.02
C VAL A 964 3.32 -33.49 14.38
N GLU A 965 3.40 -33.72 13.06
CA GLU A 965 4.66 -33.79 12.32
C GLU A 965 5.45 -32.47 12.43
N ALA A 966 4.77 -31.32 12.38
CA ALA A 966 5.43 -30.04 12.51
C ALA A 966 6.01 -29.81 13.91
N LEU A 967 5.26 -30.13 14.97
CA LEU A 967 5.74 -30.06 16.35
C LEU A 967 6.91 -31.02 16.60
N ALA A 968 6.83 -32.24 16.05
CA ALA A 968 7.92 -33.21 16.09
C ALA A 968 9.15 -32.70 15.34
N THR A 969 8.99 -32.15 14.14
CA THR A 969 10.09 -31.59 13.36
C THR A 969 10.74 -30.38 14.05
N ALA A 970 9.96 -29.61 14.83
CA ALA A 970 10.45 -28.49 15.61
C ALA A 970 11.19 -28.91 16.90
N GLY A 971 11.14 -30.18 17.31
CA GLY A 971 11.68 -30.66 18.59
C GLY A 971 10.80 -30.35 19.80
N ALA A 972 9.54 -29.97 19.61
CA ALA A 972 8.67 -29.56 20.71
C ALA A 972 8.32 -30.72 21.68
N PHE A 973 8.53 -31.97 21.25
CA PHE A 973 8.29 -33.19 22.02
C PHE A 973 9.50 -33.71 22.81
N ASP A 974 10.65 -33.04 22.74
CA ASP A 974 11.89 -33.51 23.39
C ASP A 974 11.71 -33.69 24.92
N CYS A 975 10.72 -32.99 25.52
CA CYS A 975 10.34 -33.13 26.93
C CYS A 975 9.77 -34.52 27.31
N PHE A 976 9.36 -35.34 26.36
CA PHE A 976 8.83 -36.69 26.63
C PHE A 976 9.90 -37.78 26.60
N GLY A 977 11.14 -37.44 26.22
CA GLY A 977 12.26 -38.38 26.12
C GLY A 977 12.58 -39.00 24.74
N PRO A 978 11.67 -39.14 23.75
CA PRO A 978 12.07 -39.63 22.43
C PRO A 978 12.89 -38.57 21.68
N GLY A 979 13.90 -39.01 20.92
CA GLY A 979 14.64 -38.10 20.05
C GLY A 979 13.75 -37.60 18.91
N ARG A 980 14.06 -36.43 18.35
CA ARG A 980 13.27 -35.79 17.28
C ARG A 980 12.89 -36.72 16.11
N ARG A 981 13.78 -37.63 15.71
CA ARG A 981 13.51 -38.63 14.65
C ARG A 981 12.48 -39.67 15.08
N ASP A 982 12.52 -40.10 16.34
CA ASP A 982 11.55 -41.03 16.92
C ASP A 982 10.17 -40.38 17.02
N ALA A 983 10.12 -39.11 17.47
CA ALA A 983 8.88 -38.34 17.51
C ALA A 983 8.27 -38.18 16.11
N LEU A 984 9.09 -37.90 15.09
CA LEU A 984 8.59 -37.78 13.71
C LEU A 984 8.05 -39.12 13.17
N TRP A 985 8.67 -40.24 13.53
CA TRP A 985 8.16 -41.57 13.20
C TRP A 985 6.80 -41.84 13.87
N GLY A 986 6.68 -41.51 15.16
CA GLY A 986 5.46 -41.71 15.95
C GLY A 986 4.32 -40.74 15.61
N ALA A 987 4.59 -39.63 14.91
CA ALA A 987 3.62 -38.57 14.65
C ALA A 987 2.35 -39.05 13.92
N GLY A 988 2.50 -39.94 12.93
CA GLY A 988 1.37 -40.50 12.20
C GLY A 988 0.46 -41.35 13.08
N ALA A 989 1.03 -42.16 13.98
CA ALA A 989 0.28 -42.94 14.96
C ALA A 989 -0.41 -42.03 15.99
N ALA A 990 0.31 -41.04 16.51
CA ALA A 990 -0.20 -40.07 17.47
C ALA A 990 -1.38 -39.24 16.94
N ALA A 991 -1.35 -38.87 15.67
CA ALA A 991 -2.42 -38.11 15.02
C ALA A 991 -3.73 -38.91 14.84
N THR A 992 -3.71 -40.24 15.05
CA THR A 992 -4.93 -41.06 15.03
C THR A 992 -5.75 -40.93 16.30
N ALA A 993 -5.14 -40.50 17.41
CA ALA A 993 -5.84 -40.27 18.67
C ALA A 993 -6.80 -39.10 18.54
N ARG A 994 -8.08 -39.32 18.85
CA ARG A 994 -9.15 -38.32 18.75
C ARG A 994 -9.76 -37.97 20.11
N PRO A 995 -10.27 -36.75 20.27
CA PRO A 995 -11.08 -36.39 21.44
C PRO A 995 -12.21 -37.39 21.70
N GLY A 996 -12.33 -37.83 22.95
CA GLY A 996 -13.34 -38.81 23.39
C GLY A 996 -12.98 -40.28 23.17
N GLN A 997 -11.83 -40.60 22.58
CA GLN A 997 -11.34 -41.98 22.51
C GLN A 997 -10.70 -42.42 23.82
N LEU A 998 -10.99 -43.65 24.24
CA LEU A 998 -10.34 -44.28 25.38
C LEU A 998 -8.87 -44.61 25.05
N ASP A 999 -8.02 -44.60 26.07
CA ASP A 999 -6.57 -44.86 26.00
C ASP A 999 -6.20 -46.31 25.62
N LEU A 1000 -7.18 -47.11 25.20
CA LEU A 1000 -7.03 -48.51 24.80
C LEU A 1000 -6.98 -48.69 23.27
N VAL A 1001 -7.20 -47.63 22.48
CA VAL A 1001 -7.39 -47.69 21.02
C VAL A 1001 -6.30 -46.92 20.26
N THR A 1002 -5.19 -46.58 20.90
CA THR A 1002 -4.07 -45.89 20.24
C THR A 1002 -3.13 -46.90 19.58
N PHE A 1003 -2.70 -46.56 18.36
CA PHE A 1003 -1.60 -47.27 17.72
C PHE A 1003 -0.30 -46.99 18.47
N ASP A 1004 0.61 -47.96 18.47
CA ASP A 1004 1.90 -47.85 19.12
C ASP A 1004 2.71 -46.69 18.51
N GLU A 1005 3.00 -45.67 19.33
CA GLU A 1005 3.81 -44.52 18.95
C GLU A 1005 5.31 -44.81 19.06
N THR A 1006 5.69 -45.96 19.63
CA THR A 1006 7.08 -46.28 19.89
C THR A 1006 7.82 -46.52 18.58
N ALA A 1007 8.87 -45.73 18.38
CA ALA A 1007 9.82 -46.01 17.33
C ALA A 1007 10.55 -47.33 17.62
N PRO A 1008 10.98 -48.07 16.59
CA PRO A 1008 11.91 -49.18 16.78
C PRO A 1008 13.15 -48.70 17.54
N ALA A 1009 13.68 -49.51 18.46
CA ALA A 1009 14.72 -49.13 19.43
C ALA A 1009 16.10 -48.68 18.85
N GLN A 1010 16.21 -48.40 17.54
CA GLN A 1010 17.47 -48.11 16.84
C GLN A 1010 17.33 -47.10 15.68
N LEU A 1011 16.40 -46.14 15.71
CA LEU A 1011 16.52 -45.03 14.77
C LEU A 1011 17.77 -44.21 15.12
N PRO A 1012 18.66 -43.91 14.15
CA PRO A 1012 19.83 -43.08 14.43
C PRO A 1012 19.38 -41.68 14.86
N ALA A 1013 20.12 -41.01 15.73
CA ALA A 1013 19.86 -39.60 16.02
C ALA A 1013 19.98 -38.75 14.75
N MET A 1014 19.23 -37.64 14.67
CA MET A 1014 19.44 -36.66 13.59
C MET A 1014 20.84 -36.06 13.71
N THR A 1015 21.55 -35.99 12.60
CA THR A 1015 22.82 -35.27 12.49
C THR A 1015 22.59 -33.76 12.58
N GLY A 1016 23.63 -32.98 12.92
CA GLY A 1016 23.53 -31.51 12.98
C GLY A 1016 22.92 -30.85 11.72
N PRO A 1017 23.33 -31.24 10.49
CA PRO A 1017 22.69 -30.74 9.26
C PRO A 1017 21.20 -31.10 9.15
N GLU A 1018 20.79 -32.30 9.58
CA GLU A 1018 19.40 -32.73 9.53
C GLU A 1018 18.53 -31.95 10.53
N GLN A 1019 19.03 -31.72 11.75
CA GLN A 1019 18.35 -30.88 12.75
C GLN A 1019 18.19 -29.45 12.24
N LEU A 1020 19.23 -28.90 11.61
CA LEU A 1020 19.17 -27.55 11.06
C LEU A 1020 18.15 -27.42 9.92
N ILE A 1021 18.07 -28.41 9.03
CA ILE A 1021 17.04 -28.46 7.97
C ILE A 1021 15.65 -28.54 8.60
N ALA A 1022 15.49 -29.35 9.65
CA ALA A 1022 14.24 -29.50 10.38
C ALA A 1022 13.81 -28.17 11.02
N ASP A 1023 14.72 -27.48 11.73
CA ASP A 1023 14.48 -26.18 12.36
C ASP A 1023 14.07 -25.11 11.33
N MET A 1024 14.80 -25.00 10.22
CA MET A 1024 14.48 -24.06 9.13
C MET A 1024 13.13 -24.35 8.47
N TRP A 1025 12.74 -25.62 8.37
CA TRP A 1025 11.44 -25.98 7.81
C TRP A 1025 10.30 -25.73 8.79
N ALA A 1026 10.51 -26.05 10.07
CA ALA A 1026 9.48 -26.01 11.10
C ALA A 1026 9.25 -24.62 11.67
N THR A 1027 10.30 -23.84 11.94
CA THR A 1027 10.20 -22.51 12.56
C THR A 1027 10.82 -21.39 11.72
N GLY A 1028 11.65 -21.73 10.74
CA GLY A 1028 12.40 -20.75 9.95
C GLY A 1028 13.56 -20.09 10.71
N VAL A 1029 13.88 -20.57 11.92
CA VAL A 1029 14.94 -20.08 12.79
C VAL A 1029 15.84 -21.26 13.18
N THR A 1030 17.14 -21.03 13.36
CA THR A 1030 18.07 -22.07 13.84
C THR A 1030 18.65 -21.67 15.20
N PRO A 1031 18.06 -22.14 16.32
CA PRO A 1031 18.44 -21.69 17.66
C PRO A 1031 19.87 -22.06 18.04
N GLU A 1032 20.39 -23.22 17.59
CA GLU A 1032 21.71 -23.69 17.99
C GLU A 1032 22.84 -23.18 17.10
N VAL A 1033 22.82 -23.51 15.81
CA VAL A 1033 23.93 -23.26 14.88
C VAL A 1033 23.44 -22.56 13.62
N TYR A 1034 24.22 -21.60 13.11
CA TYR A 1034 23.90 -20.95 11.84
C TYR A 1034 24.34 -21.84 10.65
N PRO A 1035 23.61 -21.87 9.51
CA PRO A 1035 23.88 -22.78 8.40
C PRO A 1035 25.34 -22.86 7.91
N THR A 1036 26.02 -21.72 7.83
CA THR A 1036 27.40 -21.66 7.31
C THR A 1036 28.44 -22.19 8.30
N ALA A 1037 28.14 -22.22 9.61
CA ALA A 1037 29.05 -22.77 10.62
C ALA A 1037 29.31 -24.27 10.42
N LEU A 1038 28.30 -25.03 9.98
CA LEU A 1038 28.44 -26.47 9.69
C LEU A 1038 29.42 -26.77 8.56
N ILE A 1039 29.58 -25.83 7.63
CA ILE A 1039 30.49 -25.96 6.49
C ILE A 1039 31.72 -25.06 6.61
N ARG A 1040 31.93 -24.42 7.76
CA ARG A 1040 33.02 -23.46 7.99
C ARG A 1040 34.40 -24.02 7.64
N PRO A 1041 34.79 -25.24 8.06
CA PRO A 1041 36.11 -25.79 7.70
C PRO A 1041 36.33 -25.90 6.19
N ARG A 1042 35.26 -26.20 5.43
CA ARG A 1042 35.31 -26.27 3.97
C ARG A 1042 35.40 -24.89 3.34
N LEU A 1043 34.68 -23.91 3.87
CA LEU A 1043 34.73 -22.54 3.39
C LEU A 1043 36.12 -21.93 3.64
N ASP A 1044 36.73 -22.21 4.80
CA ASP A 1044 38.08 -21.75 5.14
C ASP A 1044 39.13 -22.37 4.21
N ALA A 1045 39.01 -23.67 3.91
CA ALA A 1045 39.86 -24.34 2.93
C ALA A 1045 39.73 -23.75 1.51
N LEU A 1046 38.61 -23.10 1.18
CA LEU A 1046 38.39 -22.38 -0.08
C LEU A 1046 38.84 -20.91 -0.04
N GLY A 1047 39.41 -20.45 1.09
CA GLY A 1047 39.83 -19.08 1.32
C GLY A 1047 38.66 -18.09 1.43
N ILE A 1048 37.49 -18.57 1.88
CA ILE A 1048 36.30 -17.73 2.07
C ILE A 1048 36.36 -17.10 3.47
N VAL A 1049 36.44 -15.78 3.50
CA VAL A 1049 36.58 -14.99 4.73
C VAL A 1049 35.22 -14.82 5.40
N PRO A 1050 35.11 -15.03 6.73
CA PRO A 1050 33.89 -14.74 7.47
C PRO A 1050 33.64 -13.22 7.61
N ALA A 1051 32.39 -12.81 7.78
CA ALA A 1051 31.99 -11.41 7.89
C ALA A 1051 32.81 -10.62 8.92
N ALA A 1052 32.98 -11.17 10.13
CA ALA A 1052 33.76 -10.53 11.20
C ALA A 1052 35.25 -10.34 10.85
N GLY A 1053 35.79 -11.19 9.97
CA GLY A 1053 37.21 -11.13 9.53
C GLY A 1053 37.49 -10.01 8.53
N LEU A 1054 36.48 -9.48 7.84
CA LEU A 1054 36.65 -8.48 6.78
C LEU A 1054 37.24 -7.16 7.30
N ARG A 1055 36.94 -6.78 8.55
CA ARG A 1055 37.39 -5.52 9.13
C ARG A 1055 38.92 -5.44 9.25
N ALA A 1056 39.58 -6.58 9.47
CA ALA A 1056 41.02 -6.67 9.60
C ALA A 1056 41.76 -6.67 8.25
N ILE A 1057 41.04 -6.82 7.13
CA ILE A 1057 41.64 -6.89 5.80
C ILE A 1057 41.84 -5.46 5.25
N PRO A 1058 43.01 -5.15 4.66
CA PRO A 1058 43.26 -3.85 4.04
C PRO A 1058 42.23 -3.50 2.97
N ASN A 1059 41.86 -2.22 2.91
CA ASN A 1059 40.97 -1.69 1.87
C ASN A 1059 41.52 -1.99 0.47
N ARG A 1060 40.64 -2.17 -0.52
CA ARG A 1060 40.99 -2.50 -1.92
C ARG A 1060 41.70 -3.85 -2.08
N THR A 1061 41.38 -4.82 -1.21
CA THR A 1061 41.86 -6.21 -1.33
C THR A 1061 40.76 -7.08 -1.96
N ARG A 1062 41.14 -7.98 -2.88
CA ARG A 1062 40.19 -8.98 -3.40
C ARG A 1062 39.95 -10.06 -2.36
N VAL A 1063 38.68 -10.29 -2.04
CA VAL A 1063 38.24 -11.28 -1.06
C VAL A 1063 37.24 -12.25 -1.68
N ARG A 1064 37.08 -13.42 -1.05
CA ARG A 1064 35.95 -14.31 -1.27
C ARG A 1064 35.12 -14.33 0.00
N ILE A 1065 33.84 -14.08 -0.12
CA ILE A 1065 32.86 -14.16 0.97
C ILE A 1065 31.81 -15.19 0.58
N GLY A 1066 31.15 -15.79 1.57
CA GLY A 1066 30.14 -16.81 1.32
C GLY A 1066 29.13 -16.85 2.44
N GLY A 1067 27.86 -16.84 2.08
CA GLY A 1067 26.77 -16.72 3.04
C GLY A 1067 25.40 -17.01 2.46
N VAL A 1068 24.41 -16.97 3.34
CA VAL A 1068 22.99 -17.00 2.99
C VAL A 1068 22.59 -15.62 2.50
N VAL A 1069 21.83 -15.54 1.40
CA VAL A 1069 21.31 -14.26 0.92
C VAL A 1069 20.08 -13.90 1.74
N THR A 1070 20.20 -12.85 2.56
CA THR A 1070 19.08 -12.40 3.39
C THR A 1070 18.13 -11.52 2.59
N HIS A 1071 18.69 -10.60 1.79
CA HIS A 1071 17.93 -9.56 1.10
C HIS A 1071 18.57 -9.19 -0.23
N ARG A 1072 17.73 -8.90 -1.22
CA ARG A 1072 18.12 -8.33 -2.52
C ARG A 1072 17.39 -7.02 -2.71
N GLN A 1073 18.10 -5.96 -3.04
CA GLN A 1073 17.52 -4.64 -3.27
C GLN A 1073 18.06 -4.06 -4.57
N ARG A 1074 17.16 -3.63 -5.46
CA ARG A 1074 17.55 -2.96 -6.70
C ARG A 1074 16.80 -1.62 -6.80
N PRO A 1075 17.31 -0.57 -6.13
CA PRO A 1075 16.68 0.74 -6.15
C PRO A 1075 16.60 1.24 -7.59
N ALA A 1076 15.46 1.82 -7.98
CA ALA A 1076 15.28 2.45 -9.29
C ALA A 1076 16.37 3.50 -9.58
N THR A 1077 16.85 4.18 -8.54
CA THR A 1077 17.90 5.21 -8.59
C THR A 1077 19.31 4.69 -8.88
N ALA A 1078 19.55 3.38 -8.88
CA ALA A 1078 20.90 2.81 -8.89
C ALA A 1078 21.39 2.37 -10.29
N ARG A 1079 20.72 2.79 -11.38
CA ARG A 1079 21.02 2.41 -12.79
C ARG A 1079 21.39 0.93 -12.94
N GLY A 1080 20.48 0.06 -12.51
CA GLY A 1080 20.64 -1.39 -12.67
C GLY A 1080 21.51 -2.08 -11.61
N VAL A 1081 22.20 -1.36 -10.72
CA VAL A 1081 22.97 -1.97 -9.62
C VAL A 1081 22.05 -2.60 -8.58
N THR A 1082 22.39 -3.83 -8.20
CA THR A 1082 21.68 -4.61 -7.18
C THR A 1082 22.54 -4.75 -5.93
N PHE A 1083 21.98 -4.41 -4.77
CA PHE A 1083 22.57 -4.66 -3.47
C PHE A 1083 22.11 -6.02 -2.97
N LEU A 1084 23.07 -6.84 -2.54
CA LEU A 1084 22.83 -8.09 -1.85
C LEU A 1084 23.34 -7.94 -0.42
N ASN A 1085 22.62 -8.51 0.53
CA ASN A 1085 23.16 -8.72 1.87
C ASN A 1085 23.38 -10.22 2.09
N LEU A 1086 24.60 -10.58 2.46
CA LEU A 1086 25.00 -11.96 2.79
C LEU A 1086 25.20 -12.08 4.29
N GLU A 1087 24.60 -13.10 4.89
CA GLU A 1087 24.78 -13.41 6.31
C GLU A 1087 25.47 -14.76 6.49
N ASP A 1088 26.49 -14.77 7.34
CA ASP A 1088 27.14 -15.97 7.87
C ASP A 1088 27.01 -16.00 9.41
N GLU A 1089 27.61 -17.01 10.04
CA GLU A 1089 27.54 -17.21 11.49
C GLU A 1089 28.17 -16.09 12.32
N THR A 1090 28.95 -15.21 11.69
CA THR A 1090 29.68 -14.12 12.34
C THR A 1090 29.06 -12.75 12.09
N GLY A 1091 28.15 -12.62 11.11
CA GLY A 1091 27.44 -11.39 10.85
C GLY A 1091 27.06 -11.20 9.38
N MET A 1092 26.79 -9.94 9.02
CA MET A 1092 26.30 -9.55 7.70
C MET A 1092 27.36 -8.81 6.88
N VAL A 1093 27.29 -8.99 5.57
CA VAL A 1093 28.17 -8.35 4.59
C VAL A 1093 27.34 -7.73 3.48
N ASN A 1094 27.52 -6.42 3.31
CA ASN A 1094 26.94 -5.67 2.21
C ASN A 1094 27.70 -5.93 0.92
N VAL A 1095 26.97 -6.29 -0.12
CA VAL A 1095 27.53 -6.59 -1.44
C VAL A 1095 26.85 -5.73 -2.50
N ILE A 1096 27.65 -5.15 -3.37
CA ILE A 1096 27.22 -4.31 -4.47
C ILE A 1096 27.48 -5.08 -5.76
N VAL A 1097 26.42 -5.32 -6.54
CA VAL A 1097 26.49 -6.04 -7.81
C VAL A 1097 26.10 -5.08 -8.92
N ASP A 1098 27.05 -4.73 -9.79
CA ASP A 1098 26.75 -3.88 -10.94
C ASP A 1098 25.85 -4.59 -11.97
N GLU A 1099 25.30 -3.82 -12.91
CA GLU A 1099 24.40 -4.35 -13.94
C GLU A 1099 25.05 -5.41 -14.81
N VAL A 1100 26.32 -5.27 -15.16
CA VAL A 1100 27.03 -6.21 -16.05
C VAL A 1100 27.21 -7.56 -15.34
N VAL A 1101 27.62 -7.54 -14.07
CA VAL A 1101 27.76 -8.74 -13.24
C VAL A 1101 26.39 -9.35 -12.98
N TRP A 1102 25.37 -8.54 -12.70
CA TRP A 1102 24.00 -9.02 -12.51
C TRP A 1102 23.47 -9.73 -13.75
N GLN A 1103 23.58 -9.12 -14.94
CA GLN A 1103 23.11 -9.71 -16.18
C GLN A 1103 23.88 -10.98 -16.53
N ARG A 1104 25.21 -10.99 -16.36
CA ARG A 1104 26.06 -12.17 -16.61
C ARG A 1104 25.70 -13.36 -15.72
N TYR A 1105 25.38 -13.10 -14.44
CA TYR A 1105 25.09 -14.15 -13.45
C TYR A 1105 23.61 -14.19 -13.05
N ARG A 1106 22.70 -13.66 -13.88
CA ARG A 1106 21.29 -13.38 -13.54
C ARG A 1106 20.58 -14.56 -12.90
N ARG A 1107 20.73 -15.75 -13.48
CA ARG A 1107 20.11 -16.97 -12.97
C ARG A 1107 20.62 -17.35 -11.57
N VAL A 1108 21.94 -17.37 -11.38
CA VAL A 1108 22.57 -17.71 -10.09
C VAL A 1108 22.21 -16.68 -9.02
N ALA A 1109 22.28 -15.39 -9.36
CA ALA A 1109 21.98 -14.29 -8.47
C ALA A 1109 20.53 -14.31 -7.97
N ARG A 1110 19.58 -14.75 -8.81
CA ARG A 1110 18.14 -14.82 -8.48
C ARG A 1110 17.71 -16.11 -7.79
N GLU A 1111 18.16 -17.26 -8.29
CA GLU A 1111 17.64 -18.56 -7.86
C GLU A 1111 18.34 -19.12 -6.61
N SER A 1112 19.52 -18.62 -6.25
CA SER A 1112 20.32 -19.21 -5.18
C SER A 1112 20.04 -18.57 -3.82
N GLY A 1113 19.61 -19.36 -2.83
CA GLY A 1113 19.47 -18.91 -1.43
C GLY A 1113 20.79 -18.70 -0.70
N GLY A 1114 21.90 -19.23 -1.23
CA GLY A 1114 23.25 -18.98 -0.74
C GLY A 1114 24.20 -18.69 -1.89
N LEU A 1115 25.16 -17.80 -1.66
CA LEU A 1115 26.12 -17.37 -2.67
C LEU A 1115 27.55 -17.40 -2.11
N VAL A 1116 28.50 -17.71 -2.99
CA VAL A 1116 29.91 -17.36 -2.83
C VAL A 1116 30.20 -16.22 -3.79
N ILE A 1117 30.76 -15.14 -3.27
CA ILE A 1117 31.03 -13.92 -4.01
C ILE A 1117 32.52 -13.62 -3.94
N ARG A 1118 33.14 -13.51 -5.12
CA ARG A 1118 34.48 -12.93 -5.25
C ARG A 1118 34.32 -11.48 -5.60
N GLY A 1119 34.96 -10.60 -4.84
CA GLY A 1119 34.80 -9.16 -5.02
C GLY A 1119 35.94 -8.35 -4.43
N MET A 1120 35.90 -7.06 -4.70
CA MET A 1120 36.82 -6.08 -4.12
C MET A 1120 36.25 -5.58 -2.78
N LEU A 1121 37.02 -5.73 -1.70
CA LEU A 1121 36.67 -5.19 -0.40
C LEU A 1121 36.84 -3.67 -0.40
N GLU A 1122 35.80 -2.97 0.00
CA GLU A 1122 35.84 -1.56 0.36
C GLU A 1122 35.68 -1.41 1.86
N ASN A 1123 36.78 -1.07 2.52
CA ASN A 1123 36.83 -0.82 3.95
C ASN A 1123 37.12 0.68 4.15
N THR A 1124 36.11 1.44 4.55
CA THR A 1124 36.23 2.89 4.75
C THR A 1124 36.88 3.22 6.10
N LYS A 1125 37.51 4.39 6.21
CA LYS A 1125 38.12 4.85 7.48
C LYS A 1125 37.10 4.92 8.62
N ASP A 1126 35.84 5.13 8.29
CA ASP A 1126 34.72 5.25 9.22
C ASP A 1126 34.13 3.88 9.63
N GLY A 1127 34.73 2.77 9.20
CA GLY A 1127 34.34 1.42 9.62
C GLY A 1127 33.24 0.75 8.79
N VAL A 1128 32.78 1.37 7.70
CA VAL A 1128 31.80 0.77 6.78
C VAL A 1128 32.50 -0.20 5.83
N ILE A 1129 31.96 -1.42 5.75
CA ILE A 1129 32.45 -2.53 4.92
C ILE A 1129 31.45 -2.82 3.79
N ASN A 1130 31.93 -2.79 2.55
CA ASN A 1130 31.19 -3.27 1.37
C ASN A 1130 32.08 -4.18 0.52
N VAL A 1131 31.46 -5.07 -0.27
CA VAL A 1131 32.15 -5.87 -1.27
C VAL A 1131 31.56 -5.60 -2.65
N LEU A 1132 32.37 -5.09 -3.57
CA LEU A 1132 32.01 -4.91 -4.97
C LEU A 1132 32.15 -6.27 -5.68
N ALA A 1133 31.04 -6.89 -6.09
CA ALA A 1133 31.04 -8.22 -6.67
C ALA A 1133 31.66 -8.23 -8.07
N GLU A 1134 32.61 -9.14 -8.31
CA GLU A 1134 33.16 -9.42 -9.64
C GLU A 1134 32.60 -10.73 -10.22
N ARG A 1135 32.25 -11.70 -9.35
CA ARG A 1135 31.77 -13.03 -9.73
C ARG A 1135 30.86 -13.62 -8.66
N LEU A 1136 29.75 -14.22 -9.10
CA LEU A 1136 28.76 -14.87 -8.26
C LEU A 1136 28.74 -16.38 -8.54
N GLU A 1137 28.80 -17.19 -7.48
CA GLU A 1137 28.73 -18.65 -7.54
C GLU A 1137 27.67 -19.17 -6.57
N ARG A 1138 27.01 -20.27 -6.92
CA ARG A 1138 25.99 -20.88 -6.04
C ARG A 1138 26.66 -21.56 -4.86
N LEU A 1139 26.22 -21.24 -3.65
CA LEU A 1139 26.55 -22.01 -2.45
C LEU A 1139 25.45 -23.05 -2.20
N HIS A 1140 25.81 -24.32 -2.30
CA HIS A 1140 24.88 -25.43 -2.03
C HIS A 1140 24.82 -25.71 -0.53
N LEU A 1141 23.84 -25.11 0.15
CA LEU A 1141 23.59 -25.32 1.58
C LEU A 1141 22.64 -26.49 1.88
N GLY A 1142 22.02 -27.10 0.86
CA GLY A 1142 20.96 -28.09 1.05
C GLY A 1142 19.64 -27.52 1.60
N LEU A 1143 19.61 -26.21 1.87
CA LEU A 1143 18.47 -25.50 2.44
C LEU A 1143 17.70 -24.77 1.34
N ARG A 1144 16.36 -24.83 1.42
CA ARG A 1144 15.49 -23.89 0.72
C ARG A 1144 15.34 -22.66 1.61
N ASN A 1145 16.06 -21.59 1.30
CA ASN A 1145 15.86 -20.30 1.95
C ASN A 1145 15.28 -19.28 0.94
N THR A 1146 14.36 -18.44 1.41
CA THR A 1146 13.76 -17.35 0.66
C THR A 1146 14.26 -16.03 1.23
N SER A 1147 14.94 -15.23 0.42
CA SER A 1147 15.31 -13.86 0.81
C SER A 1147 14.07 -12.96 0.84
N ARG A 1148 14.08 -11.90 1.67
CA ARG A 1148 13.09 -10.81 1.48
C ARG A 1148 13.66 -9.88 0.40
N ASP A 1149 13.00 -9.85 -0.75
CA ASP A 1149 13.45 -9.02 -1.87
C ASP A 1149 12.69 -7.69 -1.83
N PHE A 1150 13.43 -6.58 -1.80
CA PHE A 1150 12.88 -5.23 -1.71
C PHE A 1150 13.10 -4.49 -3.04
N ARG A 1151 12.20 -3.56 -3.35
CA ARG A 1151 12.40 -2.56 -4.41
C ARG A 1151 13.28 -1.42 -3.90
#